data_AF-A0A835NDI4-F1
#
_entry.id   AF-A0A835NDI4-F1
#
_cell.length_a   1.000
_cell.length_b   1.000
_cell.length_c   1.000
_cell.angle_alpha   90.00
_cell.angle_beta   90.00
_cell.angle_gamma   90.00
#
_symmetry.space_group_name_H-M   'P 1'
#
loop_
_entity.id
_entity.type
_entity.pdbx_description
1 polymer ?
#
loop_
_entity_poly.entity_id
_entity_poly.type
_entity_poly.pdbx_seq_one_letter_code
_entity_poly.pdbx_strand_id
1 'polypeptide(L)'
;MGVSGQDLAPGSLGEGPFPARRQPSQCWAGAAAGEGDKRGDPVPCVPPQRECISIHVGQAGVQIGNACWELYCLEHGIQPDGQMPSDKTIGGGDDSFNTFFSETGAGKHRLSVDYGKKSKLEFSIYPAPQVSTAVVEPYNSILTTHTTLEHSDCAFMVDNEAIYDICRRNLDIERPTYTNLNSLISQIVSSITASLRFDGALNVDLTEFQTNLVPYPRIHFPLATYAPVISAEKAYHEQLSVAEITNACFEPANQMVKCDPRHGKYMACCLLYRGDVVPKDVNAAIATIKTKRTIQFVDWCPTGFKVGINYQPPTVVPGGDLAKVQRAVCMLSNTTAIAEAWARLDHKFDLMYAKRAFVHWYVGEGMEEGEFSEAREDMAALEKDYEERECISIHVGQAGVQIGNACWELYCLEHGIQPDGQMPSDKTIGGGDDSFNTFFSETGAGKHVPRAVFVDLEPTVIGGAGAGSGRWVLTGPGAVPADEVRTGTYRQLFHPEQLITGKEDAANNYARGHYTIGKEIIDLVLDRIRKLADQCTGLQGFLVFHSFGGGTGSGFTSLLMERLSVDYGKKSKLEFSIYPAPQVSTAVVEPYNSILTTHTTLEHSDCAFMVDNEAIYDICRRNLDIERPTYTNLNRLISQIVSSITASLRFDGALNVDLTEFQTNLVPYPRIHFPLATYAPVISAEKAYHEQLTDVNAAIATIKTKRTIQFVDWCPTGFKVGINYQPPTVVPGGDLAKVQRAVCMLSNTTAIAEAWARLDHKFDLMYAKRAFVHWYVGEGMEEGEFSEAREDMAALEKDYEEVGADSMEGDEEGEEY
;
A
#
# COMPACT_ATOMS: atom_id res chain seq x y z
N MET A 1 31.66 55.00 22.85
CA MET A 1 31.12 56.34 23.16
C MET A 1 30.01 56.57 22.13
N GLY A 2 28.73 56.33 22.40
CA GLY A 2 27.88 56.94 23.41
C GLY A 2 27.06 58.05 22.70
N VAL A 3 25.79 57.85 22.33
CA VAL A 3 24.52 57.99 23.10
C VAL A 3 23.63 59.04 22.37
N SER A 4 22.31 58.92 22.55
CA SER A 4 21.20 59.87 22.34
C SER A 4 20.58 59.92 20.93
N GLY A 5 19.28 59.70 20.69
CA GLY A 5 18.12 59.50 21.57
C GLY A 5 17.12 60.64 21.45
N GLN A 6 15.90 60.31 20.99
CA GLN A 6 14.58 60.95 21.26
C GLN A 6 14.38 62.40 20.73
N ASP A 7 13.22 62.88 20.26
CA ASP A 7 11.82 62.45 20.41
C ASP A 7 10.87 63.29 19.49
N LEU A 8 9.68 62.72 19.23
CA LEU A 8 8.35 63.32 18.97
C LEU A 8 7.83 63.73 17.55
N ALA A 9 6.57 63.31 17.35
CA ALA A 9 5.66 63.24 16.18
C ALA A 9 5.06 64.61 15.73
N PRO A 10 4.11 64.77 14.74
CA PRO A 10 3.01 63.86 14.30
C PRO A 10 2.70 63.82 12.78
N GLY A 11 1.82 62.88 12.33
CA GLY A 11 1.09 63.03 11.06
C GLY A 11 0.72 61.74 10.32
N SER A 12 -0.57 61.42 10.31
CA SER A 12 -1.26 60.31 9.62
C SER A 12 -1.17 60.33 8.08
N LEU A 13 -1.10 59.13 7.48
CA LEU A 13 -1.63 58.63 6.19
C LEU A 13 -0.94 57.25 6.00
N GLY A 14 -1.56 56.07 5.97
CA GLY A 14 -2.77 55.67 5.28
C GLY A 14 -2.41 54.76 4.08
N GLU A 15 -1.72 53.63 4.30
CA GLU A 15 -1.46 52.61 3.27
C GLU A 15 -2.08 51.27 3.68
N GLY A 16 -3.02 50.79 2.86
CA GLY A 16 -3.70 49.51 3.02
C GLY A 16 -2.91 48.33 2.41
N PRO A 17 -3.18 47.09 2.84
CA PRO A 17 -2.41 45.91 2.44
C PRO A 17 -2.87 45.28 1.11
N PHE A 18 -1.87 44.76 0.38
CA PHE A 18 -1.94 43.93 -0.82
C PHE A 18 -2.93 42.75 -0.72
N PRO A 19 -3.71 42.42 -1.78
CA PRO A 19 -4.54 41.23 -1.79
C PRO A 19 -3.78 39.98 -2.26
N ALA A 20 -4.08 38.87 -1.56
CA ALA A 20 -3.58 37.53 -1.78
C ALA A 20 -4.09 36.89 -3.10
N ARG A 21 -3.27 35.98 -3.64
CA ARG A 21 -3.53 35.13 -4.81
C ARG A 21 -4.87 34.38 -4.70
N ARG A 22 -5.74 34.57 -5.69
CA ARG A 22 -6.89 33.69 -5.98
C ARG A 22 -6.44 32.47 -6.80
N GLN A 23 -7.00 31.30 -6.47
CA GLN A 23 -6.89 30.04 -7.22
C GLN A 23 -7.64 30.12 -8.58
N PRO A 24 -7.26 29.31 -9.59
CA PRO A 24 -7.88 29.34 -10.91
C PRO A 24 -9.06 28.35 -11.00
N SER A 25 -10.27 28.87 -11.14
CA SER A 25 -11.43 28.13 -11.66
C SER A 25 -12.05 28.93 -12.82
N GLN A 26 -11.46 28.83 -14.00
CA GLN A 26 -12.11 29.25 -15.24
C GLN A 26 -11.78 28.25 -16.34
N CYS A 27 -12.73 27.36 -16.62
CA CYS A 27 -12.78 26.57 -17.84
C CYS A 27 -12.90 27.53 -19.04
N TRP A 28 -11.94 27.45 -19.96
CA TRP A 28 -12.06 28.00 -21.30
C TRP A 28 -13.04 27.15 -22.10
N ALA A 29 -14.18 27.71 -22.48
CA ALA A 29 -15.01 27.22 -23.58
C ALA A 29 -14.92 28.24 -24.72
N GLY A 30 -13.98 28.02 -25.64
CA GLY A 30 -13.96 28.70 -26.94
C GLY A 30 -14.53 27.77 -27.99
N ALA A 31 -15.82 27.93 -28.30
CA ALA A 31 -16.43 27.34 -29.49
C ALA A 31 -17.26 28.42 -30.22
N ALA A 32 -17.16 28.36 -31.54
CA ALA A 32 -17.53 29.34 -32.53
C ALA A 32 -18.92 29.99 -32.38
N ALA A 33 -18.96 31.28 -32.69
CA ALA A 33 -20.16 32.08 -32.84
C ALA A 33 -20.94 31.70 -34.13
N GLY A 34 -22.24 31.49 -33.97
CA GLY A 34 -23.26 31.56 -35.01
C GLY A 34 -24.44 32.36 -34.46
N GLU A 35 -24.85 33.39 -35.20
CA GLU A 35 -25.74 34.49 -34.83
C GLU A 35 -27.14 34.05 -34.32
N GLY A 36 -27.71 34.77 -33.34
CA GLY A 36 -29.16 34.71 -33.09
C GLY A 36 -29.69 35.14 -31.73
N ASP A 37 -29.95 36.45 -31.60
CA ASP A 37 -31.02 37.09 -30.82
C ASP A 37 -30.92 37.28 -29.28
N LYS A 38 -31.58 38.37 -28.85
CA LYS A 38 -31.35 39.21 -27.68
C LYS A 38 -32.22 38.83 -26.48
N ARG A 39 -31.70 39.19 -25.29
CA ARG A 39 -32.37 39.37 -23.98
C ARG A 39 -32.69 38.10 -23.19
N GLY A 40 -31.73 37.66 -22.38
CA GLY A 40 -31.98 36.94 -21.14
C GLY A 40 -31.09 37.54 -20.06
N ASP A 41 -31.65 37.87 -18.90
CA ASP A 41 -30.87 38.20 -17.70
C ASP A 41 -29.87 37.06 -17.40
N PRO A 42 -28.69 37.34 -16.83
CA PRO A 42 -27.74 36.29 -16.48
C PRO A 42 -28.40 35.35 -15.47
N VAL A 43 -28.73 34.13 -15.91
CA VAL A 43 -29.13 33.04 -15.02
C VAL A 43 -27.98 32.84 -14.04
N PRO A 44 -28.19 32.99 -12.71
CA PRO A 44 -27.14 32.68 -11.76
C PRO A 44 -26.78 31.21 -11.96
N CYS A 45 -25.50 30.92 -12.22
CA CYS A 45 -25.00 29.56 -12.19
C CYS A 45 -25.26 29.01 -10.79
N VAL A 46 -26.33 28.23 -10.63
CA VAL A 46 -26.60 27.46 -9.41
C VAL A 46 -25.43 26.50 -9.26
N PRO A 47 -24.73 26.47 -8.10
CA PRO A 47 -23.71 25.46 -7.85
C PRO A 47 -24.34 24.06 -8.01
N PRO A 48 -23.60 23.05 -8.51
CA PRO A 48 -24.15 21.71 -8.67
C PRO A 48 -24.66 21.20 -7.32
N GLN A 49 -25.95 20.85 -7.27
CA GLN A 49 -26.58 20.31 -6.06
C GLN A 49 -25.88 19.00 -5.67
N ARG A 50 -25.49 18.90 -4.40
CA ARG A 50 -24.97 17.67 -3.83
C ARG A 50 -26.17 16.82 -3.43
N GLU A 51 -26.39 15.70 -4.09
CA GLU A 51 -27.48 14.77 -3.81
C GLU A 51 -26.93 13.49 -3.18
N CYS A 52 -27.58 13.00 -2.12
CA CYS A 52 -27.22 11.77 -1.44
C CYS A 52 -28.45 10.87 -1.26
N ILE A 53 -28.30 9.57 -1.53
CA ILE A 53 -29.36 8.58 -1.34
C ILE A 53 -29.03 7.76 -0.10
N SER A 54 -29.88 7.85 0.93
CA SER A 54 -29.80 7.00 2.12
C SER A 54 -30.65 5.74 1.94
N ILE A 55 -30.04 4.57 2.14
CA ILE A 55 -30.72 3.27 2.01
C ILE A 55 -30.64 2.55 3.36
N HIS A 56 -31.80 2.17 3.90
CA HIS A 56 -31.92 1.52 5.21
C HIS A 56 -32.40 0.09 5.03
N VAL A 57 -31.55 -0.89 5.36
CA VAL A 57 -31.82 -2.32 5.13
C VAL A 57 -31.87 -3.07 6.47
N GLY A 58 -32.82 -4.02 6.57
CA GLY A 58 -33.02 -4.84 7.77
C GLY A 58 -33.67 -4.10 8.94
N GLN A 59 -34.01 -4.85 10.00
CA GLN A 59 -34.70 -4.29 11.16
C GLN A 59 -33.88 -3.18 11.84
N ALA A 60 -32.59 -3.42 12.06
CA ALA A 60 -31.70 -2.44 12.70
C ALA A 60 -31.53 -1.18 11.83
N GLY A 61 -31.29 -1.35 10.53
CA GLY A 61 -31.12 -0.23 9.60
C GLY A 61 -32.35 0.66 9.51
N VAL A 62 -33.56 0.09 9.47
CA VAL A 62 -34.82 0.85 9.46
C VAL A 62 -35.04 1.62 10.76
N GLN A 63 -34.75 1.00 11.91
CA GLN A 63 -34.90 1.66 13.22
C GLN A 63 -33.94 2.85 13.39
N ILE A 64 -32.69 2.70 12.96
CA ILE A 64 -31.70 3.78 12.97
C ILE A 64 -32.08 4.85 11.94
N GLY A 65 -32.54 4.45 10.76
CA GLY A 65 -33.04 5.37 9.74
C GLY A 65 -34.13 6.29 10.30
N ASN A 66 -35.12 5.74 11.01
CA ASN A 66 -36.14 6.54 11.68
C ASN A 66 -35.55 7.55 12.68
N ALA A 67 -34.58 7.11 13.51
CA ALA A 67 -33.92 8.00 14.47
C ALA A 67 -33.07 9.10 13.79
N CYS A 68 -32.43 8.80 12.66
CA CYS A 68 -31.70 9.77 11.85
C CYS A 68 -32.64 10.81 11.23
N TRP A 69 -33.75 10.36 10.63
CA TRP A 69 -34.73 11.26 9.99
C TRP A 69 -35.45 12.15 11.00
N GLU A 70 -35.78 11.63 12.18
CA GLU A 70 -36.32 12.45 13.28
C GLU A 70 -35.34 13.58 13.64
N LEU A 71 -34.05 13.26 13.76
CA LEU A 71 -33.02 14.24 14.05
C LEU A 71 -32.83 15.26 12.90
N TYR A 72 -32.84 14.82 11.64
CA TYR A 72 -32.72 15.71 10.48
C TYR A 72 -33.89 16.67 10.38
N CYS A 73 -35.12 16.19 10.57
CA CYS A 73 -36.30 17.04 10.58
C CYS A 73 -36.19 18.12 11.67
N LEU A 74 -35.75 17.74 12.88
CA LEU A 74 -35.53 18.69 13.97
C LEU A 74 -34.43 19.72 13.64
N GLU A 75 -33.33 19.30 13.01
CA GLU A 75 -32.22 20.21 12.66
C GLU A 75 -32.60 21.24 11.59
N HIS A 76 -33.44 20.87 10.62
CA HIS A 76 -33.95 21.77 9.58
C HIS A 76 -35.24 22.51 9.99
N GLY A 77 -35.84 22.13 11.13
CA GLY A 77 -37.09 22.70 11.64
C GLY A 77 -38.34 22.23 10.87
N ILE A 78 -38.26 21.08 10.22
CA ILE A 78 -39.35 20.45 9.47
C ILE A 78 -40.32 19.80 10.47
N GLN A 79 -41.61 20.08 10.31
CA GLN A 79 -42.64 19.49 11.14
C GLN A 79 -42.81 17.99 10.82
N PRO A 80 -43.33 17.17 11.76
CA PRO A 80 -43.54 15.73 11.52
C PRO A 80 -44.46 15.39 10.34
N ASP A 81 -45.25 16.35 9.85
CA ASP A 81 -46.10 16.23 8.65
C ASP A 81 -45.37 16.57 7.35
N GLY A 82 -44.06 16.87 7.41
CA GLY A 82 -43.23 17.24 6.28
C GLY A 82 -43.31 18.71 5.88
N GLN A 83 -44.07 19.54 6.60
CA GLN A 83 -44.22 20.96 6.26
C GLN A 83 -43.13 21.83 6.93
N MET A 84 -42.59 22.79 6.17
CA MET A 84 -41.76 23.85 6.75
C MET A 84 -42.63 24.88 7.49
N PRO A 85 -42.14 25.46 8.61
CA PRO A 85 -42.82 26.56 9.28
C PRO A 85 -43.02 27.75 8.33
N SER A 86 -44.19 28.38 8.39
CA SER A 86 -44.66 29.45 7.48
C SER A 86 -43.78 30.72 7.44
N ASP A 87 -42.80 30.87 8.33
CA ASP A 87 -41.87 32.00 8.38
C ASP A 87 -40.57 31.76 7.57
N LYS A 88 -40.37 30.58 6.99
CA LYS A 88 -39.19 30.22 6.16
C LYS A 88 -39.50 30.08 4.66
N THR A 89 -40.61 30.59 4.17
CA THR A 89 -40.97 30.48 2.76
C THR A 89 -40.34 31.59 1.90
N ILE A 90 -39.48 31.12 0.98
CA ILE A 90 -39.21 31.67 -0.36
C ILE A 90 -38.33 32.94 -0.40
N GLY A 91 -37.02 32.73 -0.60
CA GLY A 91 -36.12 33.82 -0.98
C GLY A 91 -34.62 33.56 -0.85
N GLY A 92 -34.16 32.33 -1.07
CA GLY A 92 -32.72 32.00 -1.07
C GLY A 92 -32.57 30.49 -1.01
N GLY A 93 -32.07 29.87 -2.08
CA GLY A 93 -31.78 28.44 -2.10
C GLY A 93 -30.73 28.15 -1.04
N ASP A 94 -31.15 27.47 0.01
CA ASP A 94 -30.25 26.86 0.98
C ASP A 94 -29.93 25.46 0.42
N ASP A 95 -28.75 25.32 -0.20
CA ASP A 95 -28.31 24.11 -0.93
C ASP A 95 -28.35 22.83 -0.06
N SER A 96 -28.34 23.02 1.27
CA SER A 96 -28.52 22.02 2.31
C SER A 96 -29.81 21.19 2.24
N PHE A 97 -30.92 21.80 1.86
CA PHE A 97 -32.24 21.16 1.92
C PHE A 97 -32.43 20.14 0.79
N ASN A 98 -31.86 20.39 -0.39
CA ASN A 98 -32.06 19.52 -1.56
C ASN A 98 -31.19 18.25 -1.54
N THR A 99 -30.28 18.10 -0.57
CA THR A 99 -29.35 16.95 -0.53
C THR A 99 -30.02 15.64 -0.15
N PHE A 100 -31.07 15.65 0.68
CA PHE A 100 -31.75 14.46 1.17
C PHE A 100 -33.26 14.42 0.89
N PHE A 101 -33.88 15.54 0.53
CA PHE A 101 -35.33 15.64 0.35
C PHE A 101 -35.67 15.81 -1.14
N SER A 102 -36.41 14.86 -1.73
CA SER A 102 -36.90 14.92 -3.12
C SER A 102 -38.41 14.65 -3.22
N GLU A 103 -39.05 15.20 -4.25
CA GLU A 103 -40.42 14.86 -4.63
C GLU A 103 -40.46 13.53 -5.39
N THR A 104 -40.84 12.46 -4.68
CA THR A 104 -41.37 11.16 -5.18
C THR A 104 -40.75 10.55 -6.46
N GLY A 105 -40.02 9.44 -6.30
CA GLY A 105 -39.75 8.50 -7.38
C GLY A 105 -39.24 7.15 -6.85
N ALA A 106 -40.05 6.10 -6.93
CA ALA A 106 -39.66 4.74 -6.55
C ALA A 106 -39.18 3.95 -7.78
N GLY A 107 -37.89 3.63 -7.83
CA GLY A 107 -37.30 2.69 -8.79
C GLY A 107 -36.48 1.63 -8.05
N LYS A 108 -36.75 0.34 -8.31
CA LYS A 108 -35.91 -0.77 -7.83
C LYS A 108 -34.77 -0.98 -8.85
N HIS A 109 -33.54 -0.65 -8.48
CA HIS A 109 -32.35 -0.83 -9.33
C HIS A 109 -31.21 -1.52 -8.54
N ARG A 110 -30.35 -2.28 -9.25
CA ARG A 110 -29.19 -2.98 -8.66
C ARG A 110 -28.01 -2.00 -8.54
N LEU A 111 -27.59 -1.70 -7.31
CA LEU A 111 -26.68 -0.59 -6.99
C LEU A 111 -25.22 -0.77 -7.45
N SER A 112 -24.71 -2.00 -7.55
CA SER A 112 -23.29 -2.26 -7.85
C SER A 112 -22.93 -2.09 -9.32
N VAL A 113 -23.84 -2.46 -10.24
CA VAL A 113 -23.59 -2.49 -11.69
C VAL A 113 -23.83 -1.13 -12.35
N ASP A 114 -24.84 -0.38 -11.90
CA ASP A 114 -25.28 0.85 -12.57
C ASP A 114 -24.58 2.13 -12.05
N TYR A 115 -23.97 2.10 -10.85
CA TYR A 115 -23.42 3.28 -10.17
C TYR A 115 -21.93 3.17 -9.77
N GLY A 116 -21.12 2.40 -10.50
CA GLY A 116 -19.72 2.13 -10.15
C GLY A 116 -18.79 3.35 -9.96
N LYS A 117 -19.19 4.55 -10.38
CA LYS A 117 -18.41 5.81 -10.22
C LYS A 117 -18.83 6.65 -9.01
N LYS A 118 -19.77 6.21 -8.17
CA LYS A 118 -20.28 6.97 -7.00
C LYS A 118 -19.81 6.33 -5.70
N SER A 119 -19.39 7.16 -4.74
CA SER A 119 -18.92 6.70 -3.43
C SER A 119 -20.03 6.03 -2.62
N LYS A 120 -19.72 4.87 -2.04
CA LYS A 120 -20.62 4.04 -1.23
C LYS A 120 -20.08 3.97 0.19
N LEU A 121 -20.82 4.56 1.12
CA LEU A 121 -20.51 4.50 2.55
C LEU A 121 -21.46 3.52 3.24
N GLU A 122 -20.90 2.56 3.95
CA GLU A 122 -21.66 1.57 4.72
C GLU A 122 -21.57 1.88 6.21
N PHE A 123 -22.69 1.70 6.93
CA PHE A 123 -22.73 1.72 8.39
C PHE A 123 -23.12 0.31 8.87
N SER A 124 -22.13 -0.48 9.26
CA SER A 124 -22.31 -1.90 9.59
C SER A 124 -22.42 -2.07 11.11
N ILE A 125 -23.57 -2.58 11.56
CA ILE A 125 -23.88 -2.73 12.98
C ILE A 125 -23.48 -4.13 13.43
N TYR A 126 -22.54 -4.19 14.34
CA TYR A 126 -21.95 -5.43 14.83
C TYR A 126 -22.73 -6.04 15.98
N PRO A 127 -22.80 -7.38 16.03
CA PRO A 127 -23.64 -8.10 16.96
C PRO A 127 -23.10 -8.04 18.40
N ALA A 128 -24.02 -7.86 19.34
CA ALA A 128 -23.72 -7.90 20.78
C ALA A 128 -24.43 -9.07 21.46
N PRO A 129 -23.69 -10.02 22.09
CA PRO A 129 -24.29 -11.19 22.74
C PRO A 129 -25.27 -10.85 23.87
N GLN A 130 -25.14 -9.66 24.46
CA GLN A 130 -25.94 -9.23 25.62
C GLN A 130 -27.30 -8.64 25.20
N VAL A 131 -27.44 -8.21 23.94
CA VAL A 131 -28.60 -7.45 23.45
C VAL A 131 -29.30 -8.18 22.31
N SER A 132 -28.58 -8.97 21.52
CA SER A 132 -29.18 -9.72 20.41
C SER A 132 -29.83 -11.03 20.83
N THR A 133 -30.92 -11.36 20.13
CA THR A 133 -31.64 -12.62 20.24
C THR A 133 -31.25 -13.63 19.17
N ALA A 134 -30.45 -13.23 18.17
CA ALA A 134 -30.09 -14.08 17.04
C ALA A 134 -28.83 -14.90 17.35
N VAL A 135 -28.93 -16.23 17.24
CA VAL A 135 -27.84 -17.15 17.58
C VAL A 135 -26.83 -17.32 16.43
N VAL A 136 -27.25 -17.07 15.18
CA VAL A 136 -26.45 -17.26 13.96
C VAL A 136 -25.71 -16.00 13.50
N GLU A 137 -25.66 -14.96 14.33
CA GLU A 137 -25.04 -13.69 13.97
C GLU A 137 -23.57 -13.78 13.53
N PRO A 138 -22.70 -14.57 14.17
CA PRO A 138 -21.31 -14.67 13.72
C PRO A 138 -21.19 -15.13 12.26
N TYR A 139 -22.04 -16.06 11.81
CA TYR A 139 -22.07 -16.48 10.41
C TYR A 139 -22.52 -15.33 9.50
N ASN A 140 -23.62 -14.68 9.82
CA ASN A 140 -24.15 -13.59 9.00
C ASN A 140 -23.17 -12.43 8.89
N SER A 141 -22.47 -12.09 9.98
CA SER A 141 -21.48 -11.00 9.99
C SER A 141 -20.26 -11.33 9.14
N ILE A 142 -19.70 -12.54 9.23
CA ILE A 142 -18.56 -12.96 8.40
C ILE A 142 -18.96 -13.02 6.92
N LEU A 143 -20.07 -13.68 6.60
CA LEU A 143 -20.53 -13.81 5.22
C LEU A 143 -20.85 -12.45 4.58
N THR A 144 -21.50 -11.55 5.32
CA THR A 144 -21.77 -10.19 4.83
C THR A 144 -20.47 -9.44 4.58
N THR A 145 -19.54 -9.47 5.53
CA THR A 145 -18.27 -8.74 5.41
C THR A 145 -17.43 -9.27 4.24
N HIS A 146 -17.36 -10.60 4.07
CA HIS A 146 -16.71 -11.23 2.93
C HIS A 146 -17.30 -10.72 1.59
N THR A 147 -18.63 -10.70 1.43
CA THR A 147 -19.27 -10.24 0.19
C THR A 147 -19.18 -8.73 -0.04
N THR A 148 -19.18 -7.91 1.03
CA THR A 148 -19.12 -6.44 0.88
C THR A 148 -17.70 -5.88 0.80
N LEU A 149 -16.68 -6.68 1.13
CA LEU A 149 -15.27 -6.26 1.18
C LEU A 149 -14.78 -5.59 -0.11
N GLU A 150 -15.22 -6.09 -1.27
CA GLU A 150 -14.79 -5.56 -2.58
C GLU A 150 -15.76 -4.52 -3.17
N HIS A 151 -16.86 -4.21 -2.48
CA HIS A 151 -17.97 -3.44 -3.04
C HIS A 151 -18.29 -2.15 -2.27
N SER A 152 -17.75 -2.00 -1.07
CA SER A 152 -17.87 -0.82 -0.21
C SER A 152 -16.60 0.03 -0.29
N ASP A 153 -16.75 1.36 -0.38
CA ASP A 153 -15.59 2.27 -0.38
C ASP A 153 -15.09 2.57 1.04
N CYS A 154 -16.00 2.52 2.02
CA CYS A 154 -15.71 2.76 3.42
C CYS A 154 -16.86 2.21 4.29
N ALA A 155 -16.53 1.40 5.29
CA ALA A 155 -17.48 0.74 6.18
C ALA A 155 -17.26 1.19 7.63
N PHE A 156 -18.15 2.05 8.14
CA PHE A 156 -18.13 2.50 9.52
C PHE A 156 -18.70 1.40 10.42
N MET A 157 -17.82 0.78 11.21
CA MET A 157 -18.22 -0.25 12.15
C MET A 157 -18.79 0.35 13.43
N VAL A 158 -19.91 -0.21 13.88
CA VAL A 158 -20.62 0.22 15.07
C VAL A 158 -21.01 -1.01 15.90
N ASP A 159 -20.37 -1.19 17.06
CA ASP A 159 -20.59 -2.34 17.94
C ASP A 159 -21.66 -2.02 18.99
N ASN A 160 -22.75 -2.78 18.98
CA ASN A 160 -23.83 -2.65 19.95
C ASN A 160 -23.34 -2.86 21.40
N GLU A 161 -22.30 -3.67 21.63
CA GLU A 161 -21.76 -3.93 22.96
C GLU A 161 -21.03 -2.69 23.49
N ALA A 162 -20.24 -2.03 22.64
CA ALA A 162 -19.54 -0.80 22.99
C ALA A 162 -20.52 0.35 23.27
N ILE A 163 -21.55 0.52 22.43
CA ILE A 163 -22.57 1.55 22.65
C ILE A 163 -23.36 1.29 23.92
N TYR A 164 -23.72 0.04 24.20
CA TYR A 164 -24.40 -0.32 25.43
C TYR A 164 -23.60 0.10 26.67
N ASP A 165 -22.29 -0.19 26.68
CA ASP A 165 -21.38 0.21 27.75
C ASP A 165 -21.26 1.75 27.87
N ILE A 166 -21.25 2.48 26.75
CA ILE A 166 -21.25 3.95 26.71
C ILE A 166 -22.54 4.52 27.32
N CYS A 167 -23.71 4.05 26.87
CA CYS A 167 -25.00 4.51 27.40
C CYS A 167 -25.11 4.25 28.90
N ARG A 168 -24.66 3.08 29.35
CA ARG A 168 -24.71 2.72 30.77
C ARG A 168 -23.80 3.60 31.63
N ARG A 169 -22.57 3.86 31.16
CA ARG A 169 -21.56 4.60 31.92
C ARG A 169 -21.78 6.10 31.87
N ASN A 170 -22.00 6.65 30.69
CA ASN A 170 -21.98 8.10 30.46
C ASN A 170 -23.38 8.72 30.57
N LEU A 171 -24.43 8.01 30.16
CA LEU A 171 -25.82 8.49 30.26
C LEU A 171 -26.52 8.05 31.57
N ASP A 172 -25.86 7.22 32.39
CA ASP A 172 -26.38 6.72 33.68
C ASP A 172 -27.65 5.86 33.54
N ILE A 173 -27.78 5.15 32.42
CA ILE A 173 -28.92 4.29 32.13
C ILE A 173 -28.58 2.86 32.58
N GLU A 174 -29.23 2.35 33.63
CA GLU A 174 -28.91 1.02 34.18
C GLU A 174 -29.10 -0.12 33.16
N ARG A 175 -30.12 0.00 32.29
CA ARG A 175 -30.44 -0.96 31.23
C ARG A 175 -30.77 -0.25 29.91
N PRO A 176 -29.75 0.09 29.09
CA PRO A 176 -29.95 0.68 27.78
C PRO A 176 -30.81 -0.21 26.87
N THR A 177 -31.67 0.44 26.10
CA THR A 177 -32.56 -0.17 25.09
C THR A 177 -32.08 0.18 23.68
N TYR A 178 -32.57 -0.54 22.66
CA TYR A 178 -32.28 -0.21 21.25
C TYR A 178 -32.62 1.24 20.89
N THR A 179 -33.64 1.84 21.51
CA THR A 179 -33.94 3.26 21.31
C THR A 179 -32.78 4.14 21.75
N ASN A 180 -32.20 3.88 22.93
CA ASN A 180 -31.07 4.65 23.45
C ASN A 180 -29.81 4.47 22.56
N LEU A 181 -29.54 3.24 22.11
CA LEU A 181 -28.44 2.92 21.19
C LEU A 181 -28.62 3.67 19.86
N ASN A 182 -29.81 3.54 19.25
CA ASN A 182 -30.12 4.15 17.96
C ASN A 182 -30.07 5.68 18.01
N SER A 183 -30.48 6.30 19.14
CA SER A 183 -30.33 7.74 19.34
C SER A 183 -28.88 8.21 19.40
N LEU A 184 -27.95 7.38 19.91
CA LEU A 184 -26.52 7.73 19.87
C LEU A 184 -25.95 7.55 18.46
N ILE A 185 -26.31 6.46 17.77
CA ILE A 185 -25.90 6.20 16.38
C ILE A 185 -26.38 7.33 15.47
N SER A 186 -27.61 7.81 15.64
CA SER A 186 -28.15 8.89 14.80
C SER A 186 -27.39 10.21 14.96
N GLN A 187 -26.86 10.52 16.15
CA GLN A 187 -25.99 11.70 16.35
C GLN A 187 -24.67 11.60 15.60
N ILE A 188 -24.10 10.40 15.53
CA ILE A 188 -22.85 10.13 14.81
C ILE A 188 -23.08 10.30 13.31
N VAL A 189 -24.10 9.61 12.77
CA VAL A 189 -24.46 9.71 11.35
C VAL A 189 -24.79 11.16 10.98
N SER A 190 -25.48 11.89 11.86
CA SER A 190 -25.74 13.32 11.69
C SER A 190 -24.48 14.16 11.65
N SER A 191 -23.48 13.84 12.46
CA SER A 191 -22.19 14.55 12.48
C SER A 191 -21.33 14.25 11.26
N ILE A 192 -21.35 13.01 10.76
CA ILE A 192 -20.65 12.59 9.53
C ILE A 192 -21.24 13.27 8.30
N THR A 193 -22.57 13.39 8.24
CA THR A 193 -23.29 14.01 7.12
C THR A 193 -23.45 15.52 7.25
N ALA A 194 -22.98 16.13 8.34
CA ALA A 194 -23.22 17.55 8.62
C ALA A 194 -22.63 18.48 7.54
N SER A 195 -21.47 18.17 6.97
CA SER A 195 -20.82 18.94 5.90
C SER A 195 -21.56 18.89 4.56
N LEU A 196 -22.47 17.92 4.38
CA LEU A 196 -23.36 17.84 3.24
C LEU A 196 -24.63 18.67 3.46
N ARG A 197 -25.04 18.82 4.73
CA ARG A 197 -26.30 19.44 5.13
C ARG A 197 -26.16 20.87 5.61
N PHE A 198 -24.98 21.34 5.99
CA PHE A 198 -24.79 22.72 6.40
C PHE A 198 -23.41 23.22 5.99
N ASP A 199 -23.34 24.51 5.68
CA ASP A 199 -22.06 25.15 5.38
C ASP A 199 -21.19 25.27 6.63
N GLY A 200 -19.94 24.83 6.50
CA GLY A 200 -18.91 24.91 7.52
C GLY A 200 -17.70 25.75 7.09
N ALA A 201 -16.84 26.08 8.06
CA ALA A 201 -15.54 26.70 7.78
C ALA A 201 -14.59 25.76 7.04
N LEU A 202 -14.74 24.45 7.30
CA LEU A 202 -14.00 23.37 6.67
C LEU A 202 -14.99 22.24 6.40
N ASN A 203 -15.34 22.02 5.14
CA ASN A 203 -16.21 20.94 4.72
C ASN A 203 -15.38 19.72 4.32
N VAL A 204 -15.86 18.53 4.68
CA VAL A 204 -15.29 17.24 4.26
C VAL A 204 -16.33 16.55 3.40
N ASP A 205 -15.95 16.14 2.19
CA ASP A 205 -16.84 15.43 1.26
C ASP A 205 -16.79 13.90 1.49
N LEU A 206 -17.79 13.17 0.99
CA LEU A 206 -17.83 11.70 1.12
C LEU A 206 -16.65 11.03 0.43
N THR A 207 -16.23 11.56 -0.72
CA THR A 207 -15.03 11.11 -1.45
C THR A 207 -13.75 11.35 -0.63
N GLU A 208 -13.74 12.36 0.24
CA GLU A 208 -12.61 12.65 1.13
C GLU A 208 -12.49 11.62 2.26
N PHE A 209 -13.56 10.92 2.65
CA PHE A 209 -13.43 9.85 3.65
C PHE A 209 -12.63 8.68 3.08
N GLN A 210 -12.95 8.21 1.87
CA GLN A 210 -12.19 7.15 1.21
C GLN A 210 -10.73 7.58 1.00
N THR A 211 -10.50 8.71 0.33
CA THR A 211 -9.14 9.13 -0.04
C THR A 211 -8.23 9.49 1.14
N ASN A 212 -8.78 9.90 2.30
CA ASN A 212 -7.97 10.33 3.44
C ASN A 212 -7.96 9.36 4.63
N LEU A 213 -8.98 8.51 4.81
CA LEU A 213 -9.04 7.55 5.93
C LEU A 213 -8.67 6.14 5.51
N VAL A 214 -8.76 5.81 4.21
CA VAL A 214 -8.51 4.47 3.70
C VAL A 214 -7.19 4.48 2.93
N PRO A 215 -6.07 4.11 3.58
CA PRO A 215 -4.77 4.06 2.91
C PRO A 215 -4.71 2.93 1.87
N TYR A 216 -5.35 1.79 2.16
CA TYR A 216 -5.49 0.68 1.22
C TYR A 216 -6.95 0.25 1.11
N PRO A 217 -7.47 -0.02 -0.10
CA PRO A 217 -8.88 -0.36 -0.31
C PRO A 217 -9.39 -1.51 0.56
N ARG A 218 -8.55 -2.50 0.89
CA ARG A 218 -8.95 -3.67 1.70
C ARG A 218 -9.13 -3.34 3.19
N ILE A 219 -8.47 -2.29 3.71
CA ILE A 219 -8.56 -1.87 5.13
C ILE A 219 -9.44 -0.63 5.33
N HIS A 220 -10.64 -0.66 4.75
CA HIS A 220 -11.57 0.47 4.68
C HIS A 220 -12.56 0.54 5.85
N PHE A 221 -12.17 0.08 7.05
CA PHE A 221 -13.05 -0.02 8.22
C PHE A 221 -12.71 0.99 9.33
N PRO A 222 -12.94 2.30 9.13
CA PRO A 222 -12.69 3.29 10.16
C PRO A 222 -13.67 3.19 11.33
N LEU A 223 -13.16 3.41 12.53
CA LEU A 223 -13.93 3.44 13.76
C LEU A 223 -14.54 4.81 14.00
N ALA A 224 -15.79 4.85 14.46
CA ALA A 224 -16.43 6.08 14.91
C ALA A 224 -16.26 6.27 16.42
N THR A 225 -16.11 7.52 16.85
CA THR A 225 -16.08 7.93 18.26
C THR A 225 -16.79 9.27 18.37
N TYR A 226 -17.57 9.48 19.43
CA TYR A 226 -18.32 10.72 19.64
C TYR A 226 -18.04 11.31 21.02
N ALA A 227 -17.79 12.62 21.07
CA ALA A 227 -17.62 13.33 22.33
C ALA A 227 -18.20 14.76 22.24
N PRO A 228 -18.83 15.27 23.31
CA PRO A 228 -19.10 14.58 24.57
C PRO A 228 -20.36 13.70 24.50
N VAL A 229 -20.40 12.62 25.29
CA VAL A 229 -21.63 11.86 25.56
C VAL A 229 -22.00 12.11 27.02
N ILE A 230 -22.98 12.98 27.27
CA ILE A 230 -23.35 13.42 28.63
C ILE A 230 -24.87 13.39 28.78
N SER A 231 -25.35 12.98 29.96
CA SER A 231 -26.78 13.02 30.30
C SER A 231 -27.30 14.44 30.51
N ALA A 232 -28.59 14.67 30.26
CA ALA A 232 -29.22 15.97 30.45
C ALA A 232 -29.03 16.57 31.87
N GLU A 233 -28.87 15.71 32.89
CA GLU A 233 -28.66 16.11 34.29
C GLU A 233 -27.23 16.59 34.57
N LYS A 234 -26.21 16.01 33.90
CA LYS A 234 -24.79 16.31 34.13
C LYS A 234 -24.27 17.48 33.30
N ALA A 235 -25.02 17.89 32.28
CA ALA A 235 -24.65 18.91 31.29
C ALA A 235 -24.19 20.26 31.86
N TYR A 236 -24.74 20.70 32.99
CA TYR A 236 -24.44 22.01 33.59
C TYR A 236 -23.16 22.05 34.42
N HIS A 237 -22.56 20.88 34.72
CA HIS A 237 -21.43 20.78 35.64
C HIS A 237 -20.07 20.56 34.95
N GLU A 238 -20.06 20.29 33.63
CA GLU A 238 -18.83 20.01 32.89
C GLU A 238 -18.39 21.18 32.01
N GLN A 239 -17.08 21.46 32.00
CA GLN A 239 -16.47 22.36 31.03
C GLN A 239 -16.21 21.56 29.74
N LEU A 240 -16.67 22.11 28.61
CA LEU A 240 -16.57 21.48 27.30
C LEU A 240 -15.65 22.33 26.41
N SER A 241 -14.36 22.41 26.74
CA SER A 241 -13.39 23.05 25.86
C SER A 241 -13.11 22.19 24.62
N VAL A 242 -12.66 22.82 23.53
CA VAL A 242 -12.27 22.09 22.31
C VAL A 242 -11.16 21.07 22.60
N ALA A 243 -10.23 21.40 23.50
CA ALA A 243 -9.16 20.48 23.90
C ALA A 243 -9.68 19.27 24.67
N GLU A 244 -10.62 19.44 25.61
CA GLU A 244 -11.18 18.34 26.40
C GLU A 244 -11.97 17.37 25.54
N ILE A 245 -12.88 17.87 24.69
CA ILE A 245 -13.67 16.99 23.81
C ILE A 245 -12.79 16.26 22.79
N THR A 246 -11.72 16.91 22.31
CA THR A 246 -10.75 16.26 21.40
C THR A 246 -9.98 15.16 22.10
N ASN A 247 -9.57 15.37 23.36
CA ASN A 247 -8.91 14.34 24.15
C ASN A 247 -9.84 13.16 24.45
N ALA A 248 -11.11 13.44 24.78
CA ALA A 248 -12.12 12.42 25.03
C ALA A 248 -12.35 11.52 23.81
N CYS A 249 -12.15 12.00 22.58
CA CYS A 249 -12.24 11.16 21.38
C CYS A 249 -11.18 10.05 21.32
N PHE A 250 -10.02 10.22 21.96
CA PHE A 250 -8.96 9.21 21.97
C PHE A 250 -9.05 8.28 23.19
N GLU A 251 -10.08 8.43 24.02
CA GLU A 251 -10.33 7.53 25.13
C GLU A 251 -11.10 6.29 24.66
N PRO A 252 -10.63 5.06 24.97
CA PRO A 252 -11.32 3.82 24.61
C PRO A 252 -12.78 3.79 25.11
N ALA A 253 -13.07 4.53 26.17
CA ALA A 253 -14.38 4.63 26.78
C ALA A 253 -15.46 5.26 25.86
N ASN A 254 -15.07 6.03 24.84
CA ASN A 254 -15.99 6.73 23.93
C ASN A 254 -16.00 6.11 22.51
N GLN A 255 -15.22 5.05 22.27
CA GLN A 255 -15.15 4.37 20.99
C GLN A 255 -16.37 3.49 20.75
N MET A 256 -16.91 3.54 19.54
CA MET A 256 -18.14 2.81 19.17
C MET A 256 -17.86 1.35 18.81
N VAL A 257 -16.61 0.91 18.86
CA VAL A 257 -16.21 -0.48 18.66
C VAL A 257 -15.31 -0.89 19.81
N LYS A 258 -15.55 -2.07 20.37
CA LYS A 258 -14.77 -2.60 21.49
C LYS A 258 -13.40 -3.06 20.99
N CYS A 259 -12.40 -2.22 21.06
CA CYS A 259 -11.01 -2.58 20.79
C CYS A 259 -10.11 -1.72 21.66
N ASP A 260 -8.91 -2.20 21.98
CA ASP A 260 -7.95 -1.39 22.72
C ASP A 260 -7.01 -0.65 21.73
N PRO A 261 -7.17 0.67 21.54
CA PRO A 261 -6.30 1.43 20.65
C PRO A 261 -4.85 1.50 21.13
N ARG A 262 -4.52 1.00 22.33
CA ARG A 262 -3.13 0.84 22.79
C ARG A 262 -2.44 -0.41 22.22
N HIS A 263 -3.21 -1.38 21.71
CA HIS A 263 -2.69 -2.55 21.01
C HIS A 263 -2.58 -2.34 19.50
N GLY A 264 -2.89 -1.14 19.01
CA GLY A 264 -2.75 -0.78 17.60
C GLY A 264 -2.25 0.64 17.43
N LYS A 265 -2.12 1.06 16.17
CA LYS A 265 -1.69 2.39 15.78
C LYS A 265 -2.77 3.07 14.94
N TYR A 266 -2.96 4.36 15.16
CA TYR A 266 -3.86 5.18 14.36
C TYR A 266 -3.24 5.50 13.00
N MET A 267 -3.89 5.08 11.92
CA MET A 267 -3.46 5.32 10.55
C MET A 267 -3.86 6.71 10.05
N ALA A 268 -5.12 7.06 10.27
CA ALA A 268 -5.69 8.33 9.89
C ALA A 268 -6.84 8.67 10.84
N CYS A 269 -7.05 9.96 11.08
CA CYS A 269 -8.10 10.48 11.95
C CYS A 269 -8.78 11.67 11.26
N CYS A 270 -10.11 11.64 11.16
CA CYS A 270 -10.92 12.77 10.74
C CYS A 270 -11.73 13.26 11.93
N LEU A 271 -11.53 14.52 12.33
CA LEU A 271 -12.25 15.17 13.43
C LEU A 271 -13.30 16.12 12.85
N LEU A 272 -14.57 15.78 13.05
CA LEU A 272 -15.73 16.54 12.58
C LEU A 272 -16.33 17.31 13.76
N TYR A 273 -15.97 18.57 13.90
CA TYR A 273 -16.46 19.46 14.95
C TYR A 273 -17.80 20.10 14.56
N ARG A 274 -18.69 20.22 15.55
CA ARG A 274 -19.97 20.91 15.44
C ARG A 274 -20.13 21.95 16.54
N GLY A 275 -20.73 23.09 16.20
CA GLY A 275 -21.09 24.17 17.12
C GLY A 275 -20.03 25.26 17.27
N ASP A 276 -19.96 25.87 18.45
CA ASP A 276 -19.05 26.98 18.74
C ASP A 276 -17.60 26.48 18.87
N VAL A 277 -16.90 26.38 17.73
CA VAL A 277 -15.52 25.88 17.62
C VAL A 277 -14.71 26.78 16.69
N VAL A 278 -13.53 27.19 17.15
CA VAL A 278 -12.60 28.04 16.39
C VAL A 278 -11.44 27.20 15.84
N PRO A 279 -11.05 27.34 14.55
CA PRO A 279 -9.96 26.54 13.96
C PRO A 279 -8.63 26.61 14.71
N LYS A 280 -8.33 27.75 15.34
CA LYS A 280 -7.11 27.94 16.14
C LYS A 280 -7.04 26.97 17.32
N ASP A 281 -8.15 26.78 18.02
CA ASP A 281 -8.23 25.92 19.21
C ASP A 281 -8.16 24.44 18.82
N VAL A 282 -8.73 24.09 17.66
CA VAL A 282 -8.62 22.75 17.06
C VAL A 282 -7.16 22.41 16.75
N ASN A 283 -6.45 23.31 16.07
CA ASN A 283 -5.04 23.09 15.73
C ASN A 283 -4.17 22.95 17.00
N ALA A 284 -4.45 23.72 18.05
CA ALA A 284 -3.76 23.59 19.33
C ALA A 284 -4.06 22.25 20.05
N ALA A 285 -5.31 21.79 19.99
CA ALA A 285 -5.72 20.50 20.54
C ALA A 285 -5.01 19.35 19.81
N ILE A 286 -5.01 19.36 18.47
CA ILE A 286 -4.33 18.34 17.64
C ILE A 286 -2.83 18.32 17.91
N ALA A 287 -2.17 19.49 18.00
CA ALA A 287 -0.76 19.57 18.34
C ALA A 287 -0.45 18.92 19.70
N THR A 288 -1.35 19.07 20.67
CA THR A 288 -1.23 18.42 21.99
C THR A 288 -1.38 16.91 21.88
N ILE A 289 -2.39 16.42 21.14
CA ILE A 289 -2.61 14.98 20.91
C ILE A 289 -1.39 14.31 20.32
N LYS A 290 -0.76 14.92 19.31
CA LYS A 290 0.45 14.40 18.65
C LYS A 290 1.65 14.21 19.59
N THR A 291 1.68 14.92 20.72
CA THR A 291 2.77 14.82 21.71
C THR A 291 2.51 13.76 22.79
N LYS A 292 1.29 13.20 22.86
CA LYS A 292 0.93 12.22 23.89
C LYS A 292 1.48 10.84 23.54
N ARG A 293 2.39 10.32 24.37
CA ARG A 293 2.98 8.97 24.23
C ARG A 293 1.96 7.82 24.28
N THR A 294 0.78 8.05 24.85
CA THR A 294 -0.28 7.03 24.96
C THR A 294 -1.05 6.84 23.66
N ILE A 295 -0.93 7.76 22.70
CA ILE A 295 -1.63 7.72 21.41
C ILE A 295 -0.54 7.49 20.36
N GLN A 296 -0.52 6.28 19.81
CA GLN A 296 0.44 5.90 18.79
C GLN A 296 -0.20 6.08 17.42
N PHE A 297 0.40 6.91 16.59
CA PHE A 297 0.06 7.01 15.17
C PHE A 297 1.02 6.11 14.40
N VAL A 298 0.59 5.63 13.25
CA VAL A 298 1.51 5.01 12.30
C VAL A 298 2.55 6.03 11.85
N ASP A 299 3.79 5.58 11.74
CA ASP A 299 4.93 6.45 11.49
C ASP A 299 4.87 7.08 10.08
N TRP A 300 4.18 6.41 9.15
CA TRP A 300 3.96 6.85 7.78
C TRP A 300 2.90 7.96 7.61
N CYS A 301 2.14 8.32 8.66
CA CYS A 301 1.12 9.37 8.59
C CYS A 301 1.14 10.34 9.79
N PRO A 302 2.24 11.07 10.04
CA PRO A 302 2.35 11.99 11.18
C PRO A 302 1.41 13.21 11.06
N THR A 303 0.85 13.44 9.86
CA THR A 303 -0.12 14.50 9.56
C THR A 303 -1.54 14.00 9.29
N GLY A 304 -1.86 12.74 9.61
CA GLY A 304 -3.13 12.08 9.28
C GLY A 304 -4.41 12.65 9.90
N PHE A 305 -4.40 13.90 10.35
CA PHE A 305 -5.58 14.60 10.87
C PHE A 305 -6.27 15.38 9.76
N LYS A 306 -7.47 14.95 9.38
CA LYS A 306 -8.42 15.78 8.64
C LYS A 306 -9.37 16.44 9.63
N VAL A 307 -9.75 17.69 9.35
CA VAL A 307 -10.63 18.47 10.22
C VAL A 307 -11.80 19.00 9.40
N GLY A 308 -13.02 18.70 9.86
CA GLY A 308 -14.25 19.37 9.45
C GLY A 308 -14.75 20.26 10.58
N ILE A 309 -15.23 21.47 10.26
CA ILE A 309 -15.79 22.39 11.26
C ILE A 309 -17.11 22.94 10.74
N ASN A 310 -18.18 22.63 11.46
CA ASN A 310 -19.52 23.12 11.21
C ASN A 310 -19.99 23.99 12.39
N TYR A 311 -20.50 25.19 12.12
CA TYR A 311 -20.89 26.12 13.20
C TYR A 311 -22.27 25.80 13.80
N GLN A 312 -23.05 24.91 13.17
CA GLN A 312 -24.35 24.53 13.69
C GLN A 312 -24.17 23.52 14.85
N PRO A 313 -24.64 23.85 16.07
CA PRO A 313 -24.52 22.94 17.20
C PRO A 313 -25.36 21.67 16.98
N PRO A 314 -24.97 20.54 17.59
CA PRO A 314 -25.77 19.32 17.54
C PRO A 314 -27.16 19.55 18.12
N THR A 315 -28.18 19.03 17.44
CA THR A 315 -29.55 19.00 17.95
C THR A 315 -29.78 17.70 18.69
N VAL A 316 -30.66 17.70 19.69
CA VAL A 316 -31.06 16.49 20.42
C VAL A 316 -32.56 16.32 20.33
N VAL A 317 -33.02 15.07 20.32
CA VAL A 317 -34.45 14.76 20.32
C VAL A 317 -35.07 15.26 21.63
N PRO A 318 -36.17 16.04 21.59
CA PRO A 318 -36.82 16.53 22.80
C PRO A 318 -37.22 15.37 23.74
N GLY A 319 -36.77 15.42 24.99
CA GLY A 319 -37.02 14.35 25.96
C GLY A 319 -36.12 13.11 25.81
N GLY A 320 -35.12 13.15 24.92
CA GLY A 320 -34.10 12.12 24.80
C GLY A 320 -33.03 12.20 25.90
N ASP A 321 -32.20 11.15 25.99
CA ASP A 321 -31.23 10.99 27.09
C ASP A 321 -29.99 11.90 26.98
N LEU A 322 -29.70 12.38 25.76
CA LEU A 322 -28.54 13.20 25.47
C LEU A 322 -28.77 14.66 25.83
N ALA A 323 -27.79 15.25 26.52
CA ALA A 323 -27.77 16.66 26.84
C ALA A 323 -27.67 17.54 25.59
N LYS A 324 -28.35 18.70 25.62
CA LYS A 324 -28.12 19.76 24.63
C LYS A 324 -26.76 20.41 24.89
N VAL A 325 -25.85 20.25 23.93
CA VAL A 325 -24.47 20.78 24.01
C VAL A 325 -24.24 21.90 23.01
N GLN A 326 -23.38 22.85 23.36
CA GLN A 326 -23.00 23.95 22.46
C GLN A 326 -21.94 23.55 21.44
N ARG A 327 -21.22 22.44 21.70
CA ARG A 327 -20.22 21.88 20.80
C ARG A 327 -20.05 20.38 20.99
N ALA A 328 -19.67 19.70 19.92
CA ALA A 328 -19.32 18.28 19.92
C ALA A 328 -18.28 18.01 18.83
N VAL A 329 -17.67 16.83 18.88
CA VAL A 329 -16.75 16.30 17.89
C VAL A 329 -17.05 14.83 17.64
N CYS A 330 -17.13 14.47 16.36
CA CYS A 330 -17.15 13.08 15.92
C CYS A 330 -15.79 12.78 15.31
N MET A 331 -15.09 11.77 15.84
CA MET A 331 -13.85 11.28 15.28
C MET A 331 -14.12 10.02 14.46
N LEU A 332 -13.63 10.02 13.22
CA LEU A 332 -13.50 8.83 12.39
C LEU A 332 -12.03 8.46 12.35
N SER A 333 -11.66 7.30 12.87
CA SER A 333 -10.25 6.90 12.97
C SER A 333 -10.04 5.52 12.37
N ASN A 334 -9.19 5.42 11.36
CA ASN A 334 -8.70 4.13 10.91
C ASN A 334 -7.54 3.71 11.81
N THR A 335 -7.61 2.52 12.41
CA THR A 335 -6.62 2.02 13.38
C THR A 335 -6.43 0.53 13.20
N THR A 336 -5.20 0.05 13.37
CA THR A 336 -4.88 -1.38 13.31
C THR A 336 -5.51 -2.17 14.46
N ALA A 337 -5.95 -1.50 15.53
CA ALA A 337 -6.62 -2.13 16.66
C ALA A 337 -7.95 -2.83 16.27
N ILE A 338 -8.52 -2.52 15.11
CA ILE A 338 -9.74 -3.18 14.63
C ILE A 338 -9.55 -4.68 14.35
N ALA A 339 -8.31 -5.12 14.11
CA ALA A 339 -7.96 -6.54 14.02
C ALA A 339 -8.48 -7.36 15.21
N GLU A 340 -8.50 -6.78 16.42
CA GLU A 340 -9.03 -7.43 17.62
C GLU A 340 -10.55 -7.72 17.50
N ALA A 341 -11.30 -6.83 16.85
CA ALA A 341 -12.73 -7.03 16.61
C ALA A 341 -12.96 -8.18 15.63
N TRP A 342 -12.13 -8.26 14.58
CA TRP A 342 -12.15 -9.35 13.60
C TRP A 342 -11.81 -10.69 14.24
N ALA A 343 -10.72 -10.76 14.98
CA ALA A 343 -10.29 -11.97 15.70
C ALA A 343 -11.37 -12.52 16.64
N ARG A 344 -12.11 -11.65 17.33
CA ARG A 344 -13.23 -12.07 18.20
C ARG A 344 -14.42 -12.59 17.42
N LEU A 345 -14.71 -12.02 16.24
CA LEU A 345 -15.79 -12.50 15.38
C LEU A 345 -15.44 -13.89 14.82
N ASP A 346 -14.22 -14.03 14.31
CA ASP A 346 -13.64 -15.26 13.81
C ASP A 346 -13.67 -16.38 14.84
N HIS A 347 -13.26 -16.09 16.08
CA HIS A 347 -13.32 -17.06 17.16
C HIS A 347 -14.76 -17.55 17.44
N LYS A 348 -15.76 -16.66 17.40
CA LYS A 348 -17.16 -17.04 17.58
C LYS A 348 -17.66 -17.91 16.43
N PHE A 349 -17.30 -17.56 15.20
CA PHE A 349 -17.59 -18.37 14.01
C PHE A 349 -16.98 -19.78 14.15
N ASP A 350 -15.69 -19.87 14.48
CA ASP A 350 -14.96 -21.13 14.60
C ASP A 350 -15.60 -22.06 15.64
N LEU A 351 -16.01 -21.51 16.79
CA LEU A 351 -16.71 -22.27 17.84
C LEU A 351 -18.06 -22.85 17.37
N MET A 352 -18.79 -22.12 16.52
CA MET A 352 -20.06 -22.58 15.96
C MET A 352 -19.84 -23.59 14.84
N TYR A 353 -18.90 -23.31 13.94
CA TYR A 353 -18.61 -24.12 12.76
C TYR A 353 -18.00 -25.46 13.13
N ALA A 354 -17.08 -25.49 14.12
CA ALA A 354 -16.50 -26.73 14.65
C ALA A 354 -17.56 -27.70 15.22
N LYS A 355 -18.70 -27.17 15.70
CA LYS A 355 -19.84 -27.96 16.19
C LYS A 355 -20.89 -28.23 15.11
N ARG A 356 -20.68 -27.78 13.88
CA ARG A 356 -21.66 -27.76 12.78
C ARG A 356 -23.00 -27.15 13.21
N ALA A 357 -22.97 -26.20 14.15
CA ALA A 357 -24.19 -25.55 14.64
C ALA A 357 -24.80 -24.72 13.50
N PHE A 358 -26.10 -24.90 13.24
CA PHE A 358 -26.89 -24.17 12.22
C PHE A 358 -26.41 -24.25 10.75
N VAL A 359 -25.30 -24.92 10.43
CA VAL A 359 -24.79 -25.05 9.05
C VAL A 359 -25.83 -25.65 8.11
N HIS A 360 -26.54 -26.69 8.56
CA HIS A 360 -27.63 -27.32 7.80
C HIS A 360 -28.76 -26.36 7.41
N TRP A 361 -28.95 -25.27 8.16
CA TRP A 361 -30.00 -24.31 7.88
C TRP A 361 -29.66 -23.45 6.66
N TYR A 362 -28.38 -23.07 6.49
CA TYR A 362 -27.91 -22.32 5.33
C TYR A 362 -27.79 -23.22 4.10
N VAL A 363 -27.18 -24.41 4.27
CA VAL A 363 -27.05 -25.38 3.16
C VAL A 363 -28.41 -25.85 2.67
N GLY A 364 -29.40 -25.99 3.57
CA GLY A 364 -30.77 -26.33 3.21
C GLY A 364 -31.47 -25.29 2.33
N GLU A 365 -31.06 -24.02 2.40
CA GLU A 365 -31.56 -22.92 1.57
C GLU A 365 -30.80 -22.76 0.24
N GLY A 366 -29.80 -23.63 -0.02
CA GLY A 366 -29.07 -23.69 -1.28
C GLY A 366 -27.67 -23.06 -1.27
N MET A 367 -27.16 -22.67 -0.10
CA MET A 367 -25.79 -22.18 0.08
C MET A 367 -24.78 -23.35 0.05
N GLU A 368 -23.65 -23.19 -0.63
CA GLU A 368 -22.61 -24.21 -0.60
C GLU A 368 -21.82 -24.18 0.71
N GLU A 369 -21.47 -25.36 1.26
CA GLU A 369 -20.70 -25.42 2.51
C GLU A 369 -19.29 -24.82 2.34
N GLY A 370 -18.75 -24.81 1.11
CA GLY A 370 -17.47 -24.19 0.77
C GLY A 370 -17.41 -22.69 1.07
N GLU A 371 -18.53 -21.97 0.87
CA GLU A 371 -18.62 -20.51 1.08
C GLU A 371 -18.33 -20.11 2.54
N PHE A 372 -18.65 -20.97 3.51
CA PHE A 372 -18.28 -20.73 4.91
C PHE A 372 -16.77 -20.72 5.11
N SER A 373 -16.07 -21.63 4.44
CA SER A 373 -14.62 -21.77 4.58
C SER A 373 -13.91 -20.63 3.86
N GLU A 374 -14.38 -20.27 2.66
CA GLU A 374 -13.88 -19.13 1.89
C GLU A 374 -14.03 -17.80 2.66
N ALA A 375 -15.25 -17.50 3.14
CA ALA A 375 -15.49 -16.29 3.90
C ALA A 375 -14.64 -16.22 5.17
N ARG A 376 -14.42 -17.35 5.85
CA ARG A 376 -13.56 -17.43 7.04
C ARG A 376 -12.08 -17.18 6.70
N GLU A 377 -11.60 -17.72 5.59
CA GLU A 377 -10.22 -17.50 5.12
C GLU A 377 -10.00 -16.02 4.74
N ASP A 378 -10.98 -15.39 4.11
CA ASP A 378 -10.90 -13.99 3.74
C ASP A 378 -10.87 -13.07 4.94
N MET A 379 -11.69 -13.34 5.97
CA MET A 379 -11.64 -12.60 7.23
C MET A 379 -10.30 -12.79 7.96
N ALA A 380 -9.73 -14.00 7.94
CA ALA A 380 -8.39 -14.25 8.49
C ALA A 380 -7.31 -13.45 7.74
N ALA A 381 -7.45 -13.36 6.41
CA ALA A 381 -6.53 -12.57 5.59
C ALA A 381 -6.72 -11.06 5.86
N LEU A 382 -7.94 -10.58 6.06
CA LEU A 382 -8.22 -9.20 6.44
C LEU A 382 -7.61 -8.86 7.80
N GLU A 383 -7.69 -9.75 8.79
CA GLU A 383 -7.02 -9.58 10.10
C GLU A 383 -5.52 -9.32 9.92
N LYS A 384 -4.86 -10.13 9.09
CA LYS A 384 -3.43 -10.02 8.78
C LYS A 384 -3.06 -8.76 7.99
N ASP A 385 -3.96 -8.22 7.18
CA ASP A 385 -3.70 -6.98 6.44
C ASP A 385 -3.47 -5.76 7.36
N TYR A 386 -3.96 -5.83 8.60
CA TYR A 386 -3.73 -4.83 9.65
C TYR A 386 -2.45 -5.06 10.47
N GLU A 387 -1.70 -6.15 10.22
CA GLU A 387 -0.41 -6.46 10.89
C GLU A 387 0.81 -5.90 10.13
N GLU A 388 1.94 -5.76 10.83
CA GLU A 388 3.24 -5.38 10.23
C GLU A 388 3.60 -6.34 9.10
N ARG A 389 4.06 -5.78 7.97
CA ARG A 389 4.17 -6.53 6.71
C ARG A 389 5.61 -6.83 6.35
N GLU A 390 6.12 -8.04 6.59
CA GLU A 390 7.52 -8.37 6.34
C GLU A 390 7.79 -8.99 4.95
N CYS A 391 9.03 -8.86 4.47
CA CYS A 391 9.51 -9.44 3.22
C CYS A 391 10.78 -10.26 3.46
N ILE A 392 10.90 -11.41 2.79
CA ILE A 392 12.12 -12.24 2.85
C ILE A 392 12.87 -12.13 1.52
N SER A 393 14.14 -11.76 1.57
CA SER A 393 14.99 -11.69 0.37
C SER A 393 15.84 -12.97 0.23
N ILE A 394 15.77 -13.62 -0.92
CA ILE A 394 16.51 -14.84 -1.23
C ILE A 394 17.51 -14.54 -2.35
N HIS A 395 18.79 -14.83 -2.10
CA HIS A 395 19.87 -14.54 -3.03
C HIS A 395 20.50 -15.86 -3.48
N VAL A 396 20.37 -16.17 -4.78
CA VAL A 396 20.74 -17.47 -5.34
C VAL A 396 21.92 -17.35 -6.31
N GLY A 397 22.96 -18.13 -6.04
CA GLY A 397 24.19 -18.21 -6.83
C GLY A 397 25.06 -16.95 -6.73
N GLN A 398 26.24 -17.01 -7.34
CA GLN A 398 27.24 -15.93 -7.29
C GLN A 398 26.67 -14.53 -7.57
N ALA A 399 25.94 -14.36 -8.67
CA ALA A 399 25.38 -13.06 -9.04
C ALA A 399 24.38 -12.54 -8.00
N GLY A 400 23.44 -13.38 -7.57
CA GLY A 400 22.45 -13.03 -6.56
C GLY A 400 23.11 -12.65 -5.23
N VAL A 401 24.10 -13.43 -4.78
CA VAL A 401 24.83 -13.20 -3.53
C VAL A 401 25.61 -11.89 -3.57
N GLN A 402 26.35 -11.62 -4.66
CA GLN A 402 27.15 -10.39 -4.78
C GLN A 402 26.28 -9.13 -4.88
N ILE A 403 25.14 -9.21 -5.57
CA ILE A 403 24.16 -8.11 -5.61
C ILE A 403 23.53 -7.93 -4.23
N GLY A 404 23.17 -9.02 -3.56
CA GLY A 404 22.67 -9.00 -2.19
C GLY A 404 23.60 -8.26 -1.25
N ASN A 405 24.91 -8.54 -1.30
CA ASN A 405 25.90 -7.82 -0.48
C ASN A 405 25.85 -6.31 -0.69
N ALA A 406 25.79 -5.85 -1.95
CA ALA A 406 25.70 -4.43 -2.27
C ALA A 406 24.36 -3.82 -1.82
N CYS A 407 23.24 -4.55 -1.96
CA CYS A 407 21.92 -4.13 -1.48
C CYS A 407 21.89 -3.98 0.04
N TRP A 408 22.35 -4.98 0.79
CA TRP A 408 22.32 -4.93 2.25
C TRP A 408 23.33 -3.93 2.84
N GLU A 409 24.48 -3.72 2.20
CA GLU A 409 25.37 -2.60 2.54
C GLU A 409 24.63 -1.27 2.43
N LEU A 410 23.93 -1.06 1.31
CA LEU A 410 23.16 0.16 1.07
C LEU A 410 21.99 0.32 2.05
N TYR A 411 21.22 -0.74 2.33
CA TYR A 411 20.13 -0.69 3.30
C TYR A 411 20.62 -0.34 4.70
N CYS A 412 21.75 -0.90 5.13
CA CYS A 412 22.35 -0.54 6.41
C CYS A 412 22.73 0.94 6.47
N LEU A 413 23.31 1.48 5.39
CA LEU A 413 23.67 2.89 5.31
C LEU A 413 22.46 3.82 5.33
N GLU A 414 21.38 3.46 4.63
CA GLU A 414 20.16 4.26 4.60
C GLU A 414 19.44 4.30 5.96
N HIS A 415 19.43 3.17 6.68
CA HIS A 415 18.79 3.07 8.00
C HIS A 415 19.74 3.40 9.16
N GLY A 416 21.02 3.69 8.90
CA GLY A 416 22.01 4.00 9.95
C GLY A 416 22.40 2.79 10.82
N ILE A 417 22.21 1.58 10.31
CA ILE A 417 22.60 0.32 10.96
C ILE A 417 24.10 0.08 10.72
N GLN A 418 24.82 -0.21 11.78
CA GLN A 418 26.25 -0.52 11.72
C GLN A 418 26.49 -1.93 11.19
N PRO A 419 27.70 -2.25 10.69
CA PRO A 419 28.00 -3.59 10.16
C PRO A 419 27.90 -4.75 11.16
N ASP A 420 27.86 -4.45 12.47
CA ASP A 420 27.61 -5.42 13.55
C ASP A 420 26.11 -5.63 13.85
N GLY A 421 25.23 -4.90 13.16
CA GLY A 421 23.78 -4.91 13.33
C GLY A 421 23.28 -3.98 14.44
N GLN A 422 24.15 -3.20 15.09
CA GLN A 422 23.75 -2.23 16.10
C GLN A 422 23.31 -0.92 15.45
N MET A 423 22.33 -0.25 16.05
CA MET A 423 21.87 1.08 15.62
C MET A 423 22.19 2.11 16.71
N PRO A 424 23.16 3.03 16.50
CA PRO A 424 23.63 3.96 17.55
C PRO A 424 22.71 5.14 17.86
N SER A 425 21.48 5.19 17.32
CA SER A 425 20.59 6.33 17.51
C SER A 425 19.90 6.30 18.89
N ASP A 426 19.61 7.47 19.44
CA ASP A 426 18.92 7.73 20.72
C ASP A 426 17.43 7.28 20.71
N LYS A 427 17.06 6.41 19.76
CA LYS A 427 15.79 5.71 19.64
C LYS A 427 15.99 4.29 20.19
N THR A 428 15.64 4.13 21.45
CA THR A 428 15.94 2.97 22.29
C THR A 428 15.40 1.64 21.76
N ILE A 429 16.27 0.63 21.84
CA ILE A 429 16.01 -0.80 22.09
C ILE A 429 14.67 -1.00 22.82
N GLY A 430 13.73 -1.74 22.20
CA GLY A 430 12.41 -2.05 22.77
C GLY A 430 11.32 -1.00 22.56
N GLY A 431 11.53 -0.01 21.67
CA GLY A 431 10.56 1.02 21.32
C GLY A 431 10.04 0.88 19.88
N GLY A 432 8.99 0.07 19.73
CA GLY A 432 8.08 -0.09 18.58
C GLY A 432 8.35 0.71 17.30
N ASP A 433 8.81 -0.06 16.29
CA ASP A 433 8.21 -0.10 14.96
C ASP A 433 8.60 1.07 14.01
N ASP A 434 9.89 1.07 13.62
CA ASP A 434 10.40 1.80 12.47
C ASP A 434 10.16 0.94 11.18
N SER A 435 9.74 1.56 10.07
CA SER A 435 9.35 0.89 8.79
C SER A 435 10.41 0.00 8.12
N PHE A 436 11.64 -0.06 8.65
CA PHE A 436 12.66 -1.00 8.22
C PHE A 436 12.51 -2.40 8.81
N ASN A 437 11.65 -2.63 9.81
CA ASN A 437 11.35 -3.95 10.36
C ASN A 437 10.77 -4.93 9.31
N THR A 438 10.25 -4.39 8.20
CA THR A 438 9.89 -5.14 7.00
C THR A 438 11.04 -6.01 6.49
N PHE A 439 12.28 -5.50 6.55
CA PHE A 439 13.49 -6.16 6.04
C PHE A 439 14.44 -6.65 7.15
N PHE A 440 14.31 -6.17 8.38
CA PHE A 440 15.14 -6.55 9.52
C PHE A 440 14.31 -7.14 10.66
N SER A 441 14.85 -8.14 11.36
CA SER A 441 14.33 -8.60 12.64
C SER A 441 15.19 -8.06 13.79
N GLU A 442 14.56 -7.62 14.88
CA GLU A 442 15.27 -7.19 16.09
C GLU A 442 15.46 -8.37 17.05
N THR A 443 16.68 -8.55 17.51
CA THR A 443 16.99 -9.49 18.60
C THR A 443 16.91 -8.80 19.96
N GLY A 444 16.67 -9.54 21.04
CA GLY A 444 16.60 -8.96 22.40
C GLY A 444 17.88 -8.23 22.90
N ALA A 445 18.98 -8.28 22.14
CA ALA A 445 20.21 -7.53 22.39
C ALA A 445 20.30 -6.22 21.59
N GLY A 446 19.22 -5.78 20.92
CA GLY A 446 19.17 -4.58 20.08
C GLY A 446 19.88 -4.73 18.73
N LYS A 447 20.25 -5.96 18.35
CA LYS A 447 20.87 -6.25 17.06
C LYS A 447 19.79 -6.49 16.01
N HIS A 448 19.89 -5.79 14.90
CA HIS A 448 19.03 -5.91 13.72
C HIS A 448 19.65 -6.92 12.74
N VAL A 449 18.90 -7.96 12.41
CA VAL A 449 19.33 -9.05 11.53
C VAL A 449 18.50 -9.04 10.26
N PRO A 450 19.12 -9.01 9.07
CA PRO A 450 18.40 -9.09 7.80
C PRO A 450 17.50 -10.31 7.68
N ARG A 451 16.30 -10.13 7.14
CA ARG A 451 15.40 -11.20 6.68
C ARG A 451 15.85 -11.70 5.31
N ALA A 452 17.07 -12.24 5.26
CA ALA A 452 17.72 -12.67 4.05
C ALA A 452 18.17 -14.13 4.13
N VAL A 453 18.14 -14.84 3.00
CA VAL A 453 18.79 -16.13 2.81
C VAL A 453 19.75 -16.00 1.63
N PHE A 454 20.98 -16.47 1.82
CA PHE A 454 21.98 -16.56 0.76
C PHE A 454 22.26 -18.02 0.48
N VAL A 455 22.12 -18.42 -0.78
CA VAL A 455 22.28 -19.81 -1.21
C VAL A 455 23.23 -19.85 -2.39
N ASP A 456 24.26 -20.67 -2.27
CA ASP A 456 25.10 -21.04 -3.41
C ASP A 456 25.48 -22.52 -3.30
N LEU A 457 25.64 -23.18 -4.45
CA LEU A 457 26.07 -24.58 -4.49
C LEU A 457 27.60 -24.69 -4.30
N GLU A 458 28.33 -23.60 -4.53
CA GLU A 458 29.76 -23.49 -4.23
C GLU A 458 30.02 -22.59 -3.01
N PRO A 459 30.99 -22.93 -2.14
CA PRO A 459 31.31 -22.10 -0.99
C PRO A 459 32.08 -20.82 -1.33
N THR A 460 32.72 -20.68 -2.49
CA THR A 460 33.67 -19.58 -2.80
C THR A 460 33.13 -18.17 -2.52
N VAL A 461 31.87 -17.90 -2.87
CA VAL A 461 31.29 -16.55 -2.73
C VAL A 461 30.79 -16.29 -1.31
N ILE A 462 30.23 -17.31 -0.65
CA ILE A 462 29.60 -17.17 0.67
C ILE A 462 30.59 -17.41 1.82
N GLY A 463 31.46 -18.41 1.66
CA GLY A 463 32.38 -18.88 2.67
C GLY A 463 33.72 -19.25 2.07
N GLY A 464 34.70 -18.37 2.25
CA GLY A 464 35.87 -18.87 2.92
C GLY A 464 36.64 -20.00 2.24
N ALA A 465 37.49 -19.79 1.24
CA ALA A 465 38.53 -20.70 0.78
C ALA A 465 39.49 -21.09 1.95
N GLY A 466 38.98 -21.91 2.87
CA GLY A 466 39.63 -22.18 4.16
C GLY A 466 39.07 -23.37 4.93
N ALA A 467 38.05 -24.07 4.43
CA ALA A 467 37.50 -25.25 5.10
C ALA A 467 37.45 -26.47 4.17
N GLY A 468 38.61 -27.05 3.81
CA GLY A 468 38.60 -28.46 3.40
C GLY A 468 39.68 -29.03 2.50
N SER A 469 40.50 -28.26 1.76
CA SER A 469 41.54 -28.88 0.91
C SER A 469 42.88 -28.14 0.96
N GLY A 470 43.93 -28.86 1.39
CA GLY A 470 45.28 -28.35 1.56
C GLY A 470 46.04 -28.19 0.24
N ARG A 471 45.59 -27.29 -0.65
CA ARG A 471 46.37 -26.92 -1.84
C ARG A 471 46.33 -25.41 -2.07
N TRP A 472 47.31 -24.72 -1.50
CA TRP A 472 47.66 -23.34 -1.87
C TRP A 472 48.23 -23.35 -3.30
N VAL A 473 47.46 -22.87 -4.27
CA VAL A 473 48.03 -22.47 -5.56
C VAL A 473 48.57 -21.05 -5.36
N LEU A 474 49.90 -20.93 -5.35
CA LEU A 474 50.60 -19.64 -5.31
C LEU A 474 50.39 -18.92 -6.65
N THR A 475 49.46 -17.97 -6.71
CA THR A 475 49.36 -17.01 -7.82
C THR A 475 49.43 -15.57 -7.29
N GLY A 476 50.64 -14.99 -7.37
CA GLY A 476 50.92 -13.56 -7.55
C GLY A 476 50.53 -12.55 -6.44
N PRO A 477 51.32 -11.47 -6.25
CA PRO A 477 50.87 -10.33 -5.44
C PRO A 477 49.80 -9.58 -6.24
N GLY A 478 48.54 -9.85 -5.93
CA GLY A 478 47.38 -9.30 -6.63
C GLY A 478 46.08 -10.11 -6.50
N ALA A 479 46.11 -11.29 -5.89
CA ALA A 479 44.90 -12.08 -5.62
C ALA A 479 44.09 -11.46 -4.46
N VAL A 480 42.88 -11.02 -4.78
CA VAL A 480 41.85 -10.49 -3.86
C VAL A 480 41.28 -11.66 -3.03
N PRO A 481 40.97 -11.52 -1.72
CA PRO A 481 40.53 -12.64 -0.89
C PRO A 481 39.08 -13.03 -1.26
N ALA A 482 38.89 -14.20 -1.84
CA ALA A 482 37.60 -14.71 -2.30
C ALA A 482 36.80 -15.40 -1.17
N ASP A 483 36.47 -14.63 -0.10
CA ASP A 483 35.76 -15.08 1.12
C ASP A 483 34.70 -14.06 1.61
N GLU A 484 34.00 -13.36 0.71
CA GLU A 484 33.48 -12.01 1.01
C GLU A 484 32.39 -11.89 2.09
N VAL A 485 31.39 -12.78 2.21
CA VAL A 485 30.27 -12.55 3.15
C VAL A 485 30.63 -12.91 4.59
N ARG A 486 31.12 -14.14 4.81
CA ARG A 486 31.46 -14.63 6.17
C ARG A 486 32.71 -14.00 6.76
N THR A 487 33.58 -13.41 5.92
CA THR A 487 34.82 -12.76 6.40
C THR A 487 34.88 -11.25 6.15
N GLY A 488 33.95 -10.70 5.36
CA GLY A 488 33.91 -9.27 5.05
C GLY A 488 33.34 -8.39 6.16
N THR A 489 33.12 -7.12 5.82
CA THR A 489 32.71 -6.06 6.75
C THR A 489 31.42 -6.40 7.50
N TYR A 490 30.44 -6.99 6.82
CA TYR A 490 29.11 -7.31 7.34
C TYR A 490 28.99 -8.76 7.86
N ARG A 491 30.11 -9.44 8.14
CA ARG A 491 30.11 -10.83 8.63
C ARG A 491 29.29 -11.07 9.91
N GLN A 492 29.11 -10.03 10.72
CA GLN A 492 28.35 -10.09 11.97
C GLN A 492 26.88 -9.77 11.77
N LEU A 493 26.48 -9.21 10.63
CA LEU A 493 25.11 -8.77 10.38
C LEU A 493 24.16 -9.97 10.23
N PHE A 494 24.50 -10.91 9.34
CA PHE A 494 23.68 -12.08 9.02
C PHE A 494 23.76 -13.19 10.07
N HIS A 495 22.68 -13.95 10.22
CA HIS A 495 22.72 -15.17 11.02
C HIS A 495 23.47 -16.27 10.25
N PRO A 496 24.41 -17.03 10.86
CA PRO A 496 25.20 -18.03 10.14
C PRO A 496 24.38 -19.10 9.43
N GLU A 497 23.19 -19.39 9.93
CA GLU A 497 22.27 -20.38 9.34
C GLU A 497 21.52 -19.86 8.10
N GLN A 498 21.54 -18.55 7.85
CA GLN A 498 20.99 -17.94 6.62
C GLN A 498 21.96 -18.04 5.44
N LEU A 499 23.24 -18.39 5.70
CA LEU A 499 24.30 -18.49 4.71
C LEU A 499 24.52 -19.97 4.35
N ILE A 500 23.87 -20.42 3.29
CA ILE A 500 23.79 -21.83 2.91
C ILE A 500 24.72 -22.10 1.73
N THR A 501 25.60 -23.09 1.88
CA THR A 501 26.58 -23.46 0.84
C THR A 501 26.56 -24.95 0.57
N GLY A 502 26.55 -25.31 -0.71
CA GLY A 502 26.85 -26.67 -1.16
C GLY A 502 28.35 -26.99 -1.12
N LYS A 503 28.70 -28.15 -1.67
CA LYS A 503 30.10 -28.61 -1.82
C LYS A 503 30.58 -28.58 -3.26
N GLU A 504 29.66 -28.70 -4.21
CA GLU A 504 29.94 -28.80 -5.64
C GLU A 504 29.07 -27.78 -6.37
N ASP A 505 29.65 -27.11 -7.36
CA ASP A 505 28.93 -26.13 -8.17
C ASP A 505 28.04 -26.79 -9.24
N ALA A 506 27.14 -25.98 -9.80
CA ALA A 506 26.35 -26.38 -10.96
C ALA A 506 27.15 -26.30 -12.28
N ALA A 507 28.41 -25.81 -12.27
CA ALA A 507 29.30 -25.74 -13.43
C ALA A 507 28.66 -25.11 -14.69
N ASN A 508 27.87 -24.04 -14.51
CA ASN A 508 27.08 -23.38 -15.56
C ASN A 508 26.05 -24.28 -16.28
N ASN A 509 25.59 -25.34 -15.64
CA ASN A 509 24.61 -26.28 -16.17
C ASN A 509 23.29 -26.21 -15.38
N TYR A 510 22.21 -25.78 -16.03
CA TYR A 510 20.85 -25.75 -15.46
C TYR A 510 20.44 -27.09 -14.84
N ALA A 511 20.70 -28.20 -15.54
CA ALA A 511 20.27 -29.52 -15.10
C ALA A 511 20.94 -29.93 -13.78
N ARG A 512 22.19 -29.52 -13.54
CA ARG A 512 22.85 -29.72 -12.24
C ARG A 512 22.19 -28.93 -11.12
N GLY A 513 21.87 -27.67 -11.40
CA GLY A 513 21.19 -26.79 -10.46
C GLY A 513 19.76 -27.24 -10.11
N HIS A 514 19.05 -27.86 -11.06
CA HIS A 514 17.65 -28.24 -10.90
C HIS A 514 17.45 -29.72 -10.50
N TYR A 515 18.13 -30.66 -11.18
CA TYR A 515 17.82 -32.09 -11.09
C TYR A 515 18.76 -32.89 -10.18
N THR A 516 20.06 -32.60 -10.18
CA THR A 516 21.06 -33.40 -9.43
C THR A 516 21.49 -32.71 -8.15
N ILE A 517 22.39 -31.74 -8.23
CA ILE A 517 23.01 -31.09 -7.06
C ILE A 517 21.99 -30.26 -6.29
N GLY A 518 21.10 -29.53 -6.97
CA GLY A 518 20.09 -28.70 -6.29
C GLY A 518 19.14 -29.49 -5.40
N LYS A 519 18.76 -30.71 -5.80
CA LYS A 519 17.88 -31.56 -5.00
C LYS A 519 18.50 -32.00 -3.68
N GLU A 520 19.82 -32.01 -3.56
CA GLU A 520 20.50 -32.37 -2.31
C GLU A 520 20.38 -31.27 -1.24
N ILE A 521 20.23 -30.00 -1.66
CA ILE A 521 20.25 -28.85 -0.75
C ILE A 521 18.89 -28.17 -0.58
N ILE A 522 17.94 -28.40 -1.48
CA ILE A 522 16.63 -27.70 -1.50
C ILE A 522 15.88 -27.84 -0.17
N ASP A 523 15.83 -29.02 0.43
CA ASP A 523 15.13 -29.26 1.71
C ASP A 523 15.74 -28.45 2.85
N LEU A 524 17.07 -28.30 2.86
CA LEU A 524 17.77 -27.46 3.83
C LEU A 524 17.41 -25.99 3.64
N VAL A 525 17.38 -25.52 2.39
CA VAL A 525 17.04 -24.13 2.06
C VAL A 525 15.60 -23.81 2.47
N LEU A 526 14.65 -24.70 2.16
CA LEU A 526 13.24 -24.55 2.56
C LEU A 526 13.05 -24.53 4.08
N ASP A 527 13.77 -25.37 4.84
CA ASP A 527 13.73 -25.33 6.32
C ASP A 527 14.22 -23.98 6.87
N ARG A 528 15.24 -23.37 6.25
CA ARG A 528 15.75 -22.05 6.67
C ARG A 528 14.79 -20.93 6.30
N ILE A 529 14.17 -20.97 5.11
CA ILE A 529 13.15 -20.01 4.69
C ILE A 529 11.94 -20.11 5.63
N ARG A 530 11.50 -21.34 5.98
CA ARG A 530 10.40 -21.58 6.90
C ARG A 530 10.65 -20.98 8.28
N LYS A 531 11.85 -21.16 8.83
CA LYS A 531 12.24 -20.53 10.11
C LYS A 531 12.15 -19.00 10.09
N LEU A 532 12.46 -18.36 8.95
CA LEU A 532 12.29 -16.91 8.83
C LEU A 532 10.82 -16.52 8.64
N ALA A 533 10.06 -17.30 7.88
CA ALA A 533 8.62 -17.09 7.72
C ALA A 533 7.87 -17.21 9.06
N ASP A 534 8.25 -18.18 9.90
CA ASP A 534 7.69 -18.37 11.25
C ASP A 534 8.02 -17.21 12.21
N GLN A 535 9.05 -16.42 11.90
CA GLN A 535 9.42 -15.19 12.64
C GLN A 535 8.71 -13.93 12.12
N CYS A 536 7.90 -14.05 11.07
CA CYS A 536 7.13 -12.94 10.51
C CYS A 536 5.69 -13.02 11.00
N THR A 537 5.09 -11.88 11.37
CA THR A 537 3.66 -11.82 11.71
C THR A 537 2.81 -11.76 10.44
N GLY A 538 3.26 -10.98 9.45
CA GLY A 538 2.53 -10.69 8.21
C GLY A 538 3.41 -10.79 6.96
N LEU A 539 4.01 -11.95 6.69
CA LEU A 539 4.84 -12.16 5.49
C LEU A 539 4.07 -11.81 4.21
N GLN A 540 4.52 -10.80 3.47
CA GLN A 540 3.96 -10.42 2.16
C GLN A 540 4.38 -11.41 1.08
N GLY A 541 5.67 -11.74 1.06
CA GLY A 541 6.25 -12.48 -0.06
C GLY A 541 7.77 -12.55 -0.06
N PHE A 542 8.30 -12.98 -1.20
CA PHE A 542 9.71 -13.25 -1.42
C PHE A 542 10.28 -12.34 -2.51
N LEU A 543 11.49 -11.82 -2.28
CA LEU A 543 12.30 -11.13 -3.30
C LEU A 543 13.45 -12.06 -3.69
N VAL A 544 13.46 -12.57 -4.92
CA VAL A 544 14.42 -13.57 -5.39
C VAL A 544 15.43 -12.94 -6.33
N PHE A 545 16.70 -12.93 -5.94
CA PHE A 545 17.81 -12.36 -6.70
C PHE A 545 18.63 -13.49 -7.32
N HIS A 546 18.71 -13.54 -8.65
CA HIS A 546 19.40 -14.60 -9.36
C HIS A 546 19.88 -14.16 -10.76
N SER A 547 20.67 -15.00 -11.42
CA SER A 547 21.10 -14.80 -12.81
C SER A 547 20.50 -15.85 -13.73
N PHE A 548 20.10 -15.45 -14.94
CA PHE A 548 19.69 -16.41 -15.97
C PHE A 548 20.85 -17.26 -16.51
N GLY A 549 22.06 -16.69 -16.57
CA GLY A 549 23.20 -17.36 -17.20
C GLY A 549 23.86 -18.47 -16.37
N GLY A 550 23.92 -18.33 -15.04
CA GLY A 550 24.61 -19.28 -14.17
C GLY A 550 23.80 -20.56 -13.92
N GLY A 551 24.46 -21.71 -13.74
CA GLY A 551 23.78 -23.00 -13.51
C GLY A 551 23.02 -23.05 -12.17
N THR A 552 23.57 -22.45 -11.11
CA THR A 552 22.89 -22.30 -9.82
C THR A 552 21.78 -21.26 -9.93
N GLY A 553 22.08 -20.08 -10.49
CA GLY A 553 21.12 -18.98 -10.59
C GLY A 553 19.91 -19.27 -11.49
N SER A 554 20.05 -20.17 -12.46
CA SER A 554 18.95 -20.64 -13.29
C SER A 554 18.28 -21.88 -12.66
N GLY A 555 18.98 -23.02 -12.65
CA GLY A 555 18.41 -24.31 -12.25
C GLY A 555 17.91 -24.39 -10.81
N PHE A 556 18.71 -23.90 -9.85
CA PHE A 556 18.30 -23.95 -8.44
C PHE A 556 17.16 -22.96 -8.15
N THR A 557 17.16 -21.81 -8.81
CA THR A 557 16.07 -20.83 -8.68
C THR A 557 14.76 -21.40 -9.20
N SER A 558 14.75 -22.02 -10.38
CA SER A 558 13.56 -22.68 -10.92
C SER A 558 13.00 -23.74 -9.95
N LEU A 559 13.88 -24.62 -9.44
CA LEU A 559 13.49 -25.61 -8.43
C LEU A 559 12.93 -24.96 -7.16
N LEU A 560 13.54 -23.86 -6.70
CA LEU A 560 13.09 -23.15 -5.51
C LEU A 560 11.72 -22.48 -5.72
N MET A 561 11.48 -21.86 -6.87
CA MET A 561 10.23 -21.17 -7.21
C MET A 561 9.04 -22.14 -7.28
N GLU A 562 9.24 -23.33 -7.84
CA GLU A 562 8.25 -24.43 -7.79
C GLU A 562 7.88 -24.78 -6.35
N ARG A 563 8.89 -24.98 -5.50
CA ARG A 563 8.67 -25.38 -4.10
C ARG A 563 8.06 -24.27 -3.25
N LEU A 564 8.47 -23.02 -3.47
CA LEU A 564 7.85 -21.87 -2.81
C LEU A 564 6.39 -21.70 -3.23
N SER A 565 6.04 -21.98 -4.49
CA SER A 565 4.66 -21.91 -4.94
C SER A 565 3.78 -23.01 -4.32
N VAL A 566 4.36 -24.19 -4.04
CA VAL A 566 3.65 -25.26 -3.32
C VAL A 566 3.47 -24.92 -1.83
N ASP A 567 4.52 -24.49 -1.15
CA ASP A 567 4.49 -24.23 0.30
C ASP A 567 3.81 -22.88 0.65
N TYR A 568 3.92 -21.87 -0.24
CA TYR A 568 3.48 -20.49 -0.01
C TYR A 568 2.67 -19.91 -1.18
N GLY A 569 1.75 -20.68 -1.77
CA GLY A 569 1.03 -20.31 -3.00
C GLY A 569 0.26 -18.98 -2.99
N LYS A 570 -0.18 -18.49 -1.83
CA LYS A 570 -0.88 -17.19 -1.71
C LYS A 570 0.07 -15.98 -1.54
N LYS A 571 1.41 -16.18 -1.52
CA LYS A 571 2.40 -15.13 -1.26
C LYS A 571 3.05 -14.64 -2.55
N SER A 572 3.26 -13.33 -2.66
CA SER A 572 3.89 -12.72 -3.84
C SER A 572 5.36 -13.11 -3.96
N LYS A 573 5.83 -13.33 -5.18
CA LYS A 573 7.19 -13.73 -5.52
C LYS A 573 7.68 -12.79 -6.62
N LEU A 574 8.59 -11.90 -6.26
CA LEU A 574 9.21 -10.97 -7.19
C LEU A 574 10.63 -11.39 -7.49
N GLU A 575 11.03 -11.30 -8.75
CA GLU A 575 12.37 -11.66 -9.18
C GLU A 575 13.18 -10.43 -9.59
N PHE A 576 14.47 -10.45 -9.27
CA PHE A 576 15.48 -9.54 -9.82
C PHE A 576 16.46 -10.40 -10.61
N SER A 577 16.17 -10.53 -11.90
CA SER A 577 16.83 -11.49 -12.78
C SER A 577 17.90 -10.79 -13.62
N ILE A 578 19.14 -11.23 -13.46
CA ILE A 578 20.27 -10.68 -14.21
C ILE A 578 20.32 -11.31 -15.60
N TYR A 579 20.08 -10.47 -16.60
CA TYR A 579 20.06 -10.85 -18.00
C TYR A 579 21.50 -10.94 -18.55
N PRO A 580 21.84 -12.01 -19.29
CA PRO A 580 23.20 -12.28 -19.74
C PRO A 580 23.65 -11.34 -20.85
N ALA A 581 24.91 -10.89 -20.76
CA ALA A 581 25.52 -9.99 -21.74
C ALA A 581 26.83 -10.57 -22.30
N PRO A 582 27.05 -10.60 -23.63
CA PRO A 582 28.22 -11.21 -24.26
C PRO A 582 29.58 -10.67 -23.78
N GLN A 583 29.64 -9.39 -23.40
CA GLN A 583 30.88 -8.70 -23.04
C GLN A 583 31.39 -9.08 -21.64
N VAL A 584 30.49 -9.52 -20.76
CA VAL A 584 30.78 -9.91 -19.36
C VAL A 584 30.41 -11.37 -19.07
N SER A 585 29.87 -12.07 -20.05
CA SER A 585 29.53 -13.49 -19.95
C SER A 585 30.77 -14.35 -19.79
N THR A 586 30.72 -15.26 -18.83
CA THR A 586 31.77 -16.26 -18.58
C THR A 586 31.41 -17.64 -19.13
N ALA A 587 30.16 -17.84 -19.56
CA ALA A 587 29.66 -19.15 -19.98
C ALA A 587 29.04 -19.12 -21.38
N VAL A 588 29.43 -20.09 -22.22
CA VAL A 588 28.93 -20.22 -23.60
C VAL A 588 27.47 -20.70 -23.64
N VAL A 589 27.03 -21.41 -22.59
CA VAL A 589 25.72 -22.06 -22.50
C VAL A 589 24.64 -21.21 -21.80
N GLU A 590 24.92 -19.94 -21.54
CA GLU A 590 23.95 -19.00 -20.93
C GLU A 590 22.61 -18.93 -21.68
N PRO A 591 22.54 -18.98 -23.03
CA PRO A 591 21.25 -18.99 -23.73
C PRO A 591 20.37 -20.18 -23.35
N TYR A 592 20.95 -21.37 -23.16
CA TYR A 592 20.19 -22.55 -22.70
C TYR A 592 19.66 -22.36 -21.30
N ASN A 593 20.53 -21.95 -20.37
CA ASN A 593 20.14 -21.74 -18.99
C ASN A 593 19.04 -20.68 -18.87
N SER A 594 19.12 -19.60 -19.66
CA SER A 594 18.14 -18.51 -19.65
C SER A 594 16.76 -18.97 -20.13
N ILE A 595 16.70 -19.72 -21.22
CA ILE A 595 15.41 -20.21 -21.76
C ILE A 595 14.76 -21.22 -20.82
N LEU A 596 15.54 -22.15 -20.27
CA LEU A 596 15.03 -23.18 -19.37
C LEU A 596 14.53 -22.61 -18.05
N THR A 597 15.24 -21.63 -17.49
CA THR A 597 14.79 -21.01 -16.23
C THR A 597 13.57 -20.13 -16.46
N THR A 598 13.51 -19.32 -17.52
CA THR A 598 12.33 -18.51 -17.82
C THR A 598 11.10 -19.38 -18.01
N HIS A 599 11.20 -20.47 -18.79
CA HIS A 599 10.08 -21.39 -19.00
C HIS A 599 9.52 -21.95 -17.67
N THR A 600 10.40 -22.41 -16.79
CA THR A 600 9.99 -23.04 -15.53
C THR A 600 9.54 -22.04 -14.46
N THR A 601 10.06 -20.80 -14.46
CA THR A 601 9.64 -19.77 -13.49
C THR A 601 8.44 -18.96 -13.94
N LEU A 602 8.05 -19.01 -15.21
CA LEU A 602 6.97 -18.19 -15.78
C LEU A 602 5.62 -18.38 -15.06
N GLU A 603 5.29 -19.59 -14.62
CA GLU A 603 4.03 -19.84 -13.90
C GLU A 603 4.13 -19.57 -12.39
N HIS A 604 5.34 -19.33 -11.90
CA HIS A 604 5.65 -19.23 -10.47
C HIS A 604 6.12 -17.83 -10.06
N SER A 605 6.36 -16.93 -10.99
CA SER A 605 6.75 -15.55 -10.73
C SER A 605 5.56 -14.61 -10.89
N ASP A 606 5.35 -13.72 -9.91
CA ASP A 606 4.28 -12.74 -9.98
C ASP A 606 4.73 -11.48 -10.76
N CYS A 607 6.03 -11.13 -10.67
CA CYS A 607 6.66 -10.09 -11.47
C CYS A 607 8.21 -10.20 -11.43
N ALA A 608 8.85 -10.11 -12.59
CA ALA A 608 10.29 -10.27 -12.75
C ALA A 608 10.94 -9.01 -13.34
N PHE A 609 11.76 -8.32 -12.54
CA PHE A 609 12.56 -7.19 -12.99
C PHE A 609 13.82 -7.66 -13.69
N MET A 610 13.87 -7.46 -15.00
CA MET A 610 15.05 -7.80 -15.78
C MET A 610 16.11 -6.70 -15.70
N VAL A 611 17.34 -7.09 -15.39
CA VAL A 611 18.50 -6.19 -15.33
C VAL A 611 19.54 -6.65 -16.35
N ASP A 612 19.67 -5.90 -17.44
CA ASP A 612 20.62 -6.19 -18.51
C ASP A 612 22.03 -5.71 -18.17
N ASN A 613 22.94 -6.66 -18.01
CA ASN A 613 24.35 -6.38 -17.75
C ASN A 613 25.00 -5.50 -18.83
N GLU A 614 24.61 -5.62 -20.10
CA GLU A 614 25.14 -4.81 -21.20
C GLU A 614 24.72 -3.35 -21.04
N ALA A 615 23.44 -3.12 -20.72
CA ALA A 615 22.89 -1.80 -20.47
C ALA A 615 23.56 -1.11 -19.26
N ILE A 616 23.71 -1.83 -18.14
CA ILE A 616 24.37 -1.30 -16.93
C ILE A 616 25.86 -1.02 -17.23
N TYR A 617 26.55 -1.88 -17.99
CA TYR A 617 27.93 -1.67 -18.40
C TYR A 617 28.09 -0.39 -19.23
N ASP A 618 27.22 -0.18 -20.22
CA ASP A 618 27.23 0.99 -21.07
C ASP A 618 26.88 2.27 -20.33
N ILE A 619 26.00 2.21 -19.34
CA ILE A 619 25.68 3.33 -18.45
C ILE A 619 26.91 3.69 -17.60
N CYS A 620 27.58 2.71 -16.98
CA CYS A 620 28.80 2.95 -16.22
C CYS A 620 29.89 3.60 -17.09
N ARG A 621 30.05 3.14 -18.33
CA ARG A 621 31.05 3.69 -19.25
C ARG A 621 30.73 5.09 -19.74
N ARG A 622 29.47 5.37 -20.10
CA ARG A 622 29.05 6.66 -20.67
C ARG A 622 28.82 7.75 -19.62
N ASN A 623 28.23 7.40 -18.49
CA ASN A 623 27.76 8.36 -17.49
C ASN A 623 28.72 8.51 -16.31
N LEU A 624 29.39 7.42 -15.91
CA LEU A 624 30.34 7.43 -14.79
C LEU A 624 31.79 7.58 -15.25
N ASP A 625 32.04 7.63 -16.55
CA ASP A 625 33.37 7.71 -17.18
C ASP A 625 34.32 6.57 -16.77
N ILE A 626 33.77 5.39 -16.45
CA ILE A 626 34.55 4.21 -16.09
C ILE A 626 34.92 3.45 -17.36
N GLU A 627 36.20 3.43 -17.74
CA GLU A 627 36.64 2.76 -18.99
C GLU A 627 36.37 1.26 -19.01
N ARG A 628 36.51 0.59 -17.85
CA ARG A 628 36.30 -0.86 -17.68
C ARG A 628 35.53 -1.15 -16.39
N PRO A 629 34.19 -1.07 -16.43
CA PRO A 629 33.35 -1.43 -15.30
C PRO A 629 33.61 -2.85 -14.79
N THR A 630 33.73 -2.99 -13.48
CA THR A 630 33.84 -4.28 -12.77
C THR A 630 32.47 -4.70 -12.20
N TYR A 631 32.31 -5.94 -11.74
CA TYR A 631 31.09 -6.38 -11.06
C TYR A 631 30.77 -5.54 -9.82
N THR A 632 31.77 -5.01 -9.11
CA THR A 632 31.53 -4.08 -7.99
C THR A 632 30.86 -2.80 -8.46
N ASN A 633 31.26 -2.25 -9.63
CA ASN A 633 30.63 -1.05 -10.19
C ASN A 633 29.19 -1.36 -10.65
N LEU A 634 29.00 -2.48 -11.35
CA LEU A 634 27.67 -2.93 -11.82
C LEU A 634 26.73 -3.15 -10.63
N ASN A 635 27.15 -3.93 -9.64
CA ASN A 635 26.33 -4.30 -8.48
C ASN A 635 25.95 -3.08 -7.63
N ARG A 636 26.79 -2.06 -7.54
CA ARG A 636 26.45 -0.79 -6.86
C ARG A 636 25.40 0.02 -7.60
N LEU A 637 25.40 -0.01 -8.93
CA LEU A 637 24.33 0.63 -9.71
C LEU A 637 23.03 -0.17 -9.59
N ILE A 638 23.11 -1.50 -9.68
CA ILE A 638 21.97 -2.40 -9.48
C ILE A 638 21.37 -2.22 -8.08
N SER A 639 22.20 -2.16 -7.04
CA SER A 639 21.73 -1.97 -5.66
C SER A 639 20.99 -0.64 -5.46
N GLN A 640 21.36 0.42 -6.19
CA GLN A 640 20.64 1.70 -6.17
C GLN A 640 19.26 1.59 -6.82
N ILE A 641 19.16 0.84 -7.93
CA ILE A 641 17.90 0.56 -8.61
C ILE A 641 17.00 -0.27 -7.67
N VAL A 642 17.51 -1.38 -7.14
CA VAL A 642 16.80 -2.27 -6.20
C VAL A 642 16.39 -1.50 -4.94
N SER A 643 17.26 -0.65 -4.40
CA SER A 643 16.92 0.21 -3.26
C SER A 643 15.75 1.13 -3.58
N SER A 644 15.75 1.73 -4.78
CA SER A 644 14.66 2.62 -5.21
C SER A 644 13.34 1.88 -5.42
N ILE A 645 13.38 0.64 -5.91
CA ILE A 645 12.20 -0.21 -6.09
C ILE A 645 11.63 -0.63 -4.73
N THR A 646 12.49 -1.08 -3.82
CA THR A 646 12.08 -1.54 -2.48
C THR A 646 11.90 -0.40 -1.48
N ALA A 647 12.16 0.85 -1.87
CA ALA A 647 12.06 2.01 -0.98
C ALA A 647 10.65 2.19 -0.42
N SER A 648 9.61 1.88 -1.20
CA SER A 648 8.21 1.94 -0.73
C SER A 648 7.86 0.93 0.35
N LEU A 649 8.68 -0.12 0.50
CA LEU A 649 8.51 -1.18 1.51
C LEU A 649 9.33 -0.91 2.78
N ARG A 650 10.39 -0.10 2.65
CA ARG A 650 11.39 0.17 3.72
C ARG A 650 11.26 1.55 4.33
N PHE A 651 10.68 2.49 3.59
CA PHE A 651 10.48 3.86 3.99
C PHE A 651 9.04 4.28 3.75
N ASP A 652 8.63 5.24 4.54
CA ASP A 652 7.32 5.84 4.43
C ASP A 652 7.26 6.77 3.21
N GLY A 653 6.34 6.51 2.30
CA GLY A 653 6.06 7.33 1.11
C GLY A 653 4.62 7.84 1.08
N ALA A 654 4.35 8.81 0.21
CA ALA A 654 2.98 9.30 -0.03
C ALA A 654 2.09 8.26 -0.75
N LEU A 655 2.71 7.24 -1.35
CA LEU A 655 2.09 6.06 -1.94
C LEU A 655 2.96 4.86 -1.56
N ASN A 656 2.51 4.08 -0.59
CA ASN A 656 3.21 2.87 -0.15
C ASN A 656 2.77 1.71 -1.04
N VAL A 657 3.58 1.37 -2.03
CA VAL A 657 3.34 0.22 -2.92
C VAL A 657 3.79 -1.04 -2.18
N ASP A 658 2.84 -1.92 -1.87
CA ASP A 658 3.12 -3.26 -1.35
C ASP A 658 3.52 -4.25 -2.46
N LEU A 659 3.95 -5.46 -2.10
CA LEU A 659 4.38 -6.45 -3.10
C LEU A 659 3.26 -6.82 -4.08
N THR A 660 2.01 -6.88 -3.60
CA THR A 660 0.84 -7.22 -4.41
C THR A 660 0.52 -6.10 -5.41
N GLU A 661 0.71 -4.85 -5.00
CA GLU A 661 0.50 -3.69 -5.85
C GLU A 661 1.51 -3.62 -7.00
N PHE A 662 2.72 -4.16 -6.87
CA PHE A 662 3.62 -4.29 -8.03
C PHE A 662 2.96 -5.10 -9.15
N GLN A 663 2.32 -6.22 -8.79
CA GLN A 663 1.58 -7.06 -9.75
C GLN A 663 0.38 -6.29 -10.31
N THR A 664 -0.49 -5.75 -9.44
CA THR A 664 -1.71 -5.03 -9.90
C THR A 664 -1.39 -3.81 -10.77
N ASN A 665 -0.24 -3.17 -10.57
CA ASN A 665 0.12 -1.92 -11.23
C ASN A 665 0.95 -2.12 -12.51
N LEU A 666 1.78 -3.16 -12.56
CA LEU A 666 2.73 -3.37 -13.65
C LEU A 666 2.40 -4.58 -14.52
N VAL A 667 1.57 -5.52 -14.06
CA VAL A 667 1.31 -6.79 -14.73
C VAL A 667 -0.15 -6.85 -15.19
N PRO A 668 -0.44 -6.44 -16.44
CA PRO A 668 -1.82 -6.50 -16.97
C PRO A 668 -2.25 -7.93 -17.30
N TYR A 669 -1.31 -8.78 -17.73
CA TYR A 669 -1.54 -10.18 -18.06
C TYR A 669 -0.54 -11.06 -17.30
N PRO A 670 -0.96 -12.21 -16.74
CA PRO A 670 -0.09 -13.05 -15.93
C PRO A 670 1.23 -13.47 -16.58
N ARG A 671 1.28 -13.70 -17.90
CA ARG A 671 2.51 -14.07 -18.62
C ARG A 671 3.39 -12.87 -18.98
N ILE A 672 2.83 -11.66 -19.03
CA ILE A 672 3.53 -10.41 -19.40
C ILE A 672 3.91 -9.67 -18.12
N HIS A 673 4.78 -10.30 -17.33
CA HIS A 673 5.16 -9.82 -16.00
C HIS A 673 6.61 -9.34 -15.90
N PHE A 674 7.19 -8.85 -17.00
CA PHE A 674 8.59 -8.40 -17.07
C PHE A 674 8.73 -6.88 -17.23
N PRO A 675 8.61 -6.08 -16.16
CA PRO A 675 8.86 -4.64 -16.24
C PRO A 675 10.35 -4.33 -16.45
N LEU A 676 10.60 -3.26 -17.21
CA LEU A 676 11.91 -2.63 -17.29
C LEU A 676 12.07 -1.58 -16.20
N ALA A 677 13.24 -1.59 -15.56
CA ALA A 677 13.65 -0.57 -14.60
C ALA A 677 14.57 0.46 -15.26
N THR A 678 14.21 1.74 -15.16
CA THR A 678 15.01 2.87 -15.64
C THR A 678 15.31 3.82 -14.49
N TYR A 679 16.59 4.16 -14.27
CA TYR A 679 17.01 5.01 -13.17
C TYR A 679 17.68 6.29 -13.63
N ALA A 680 17.32 7.41 -13.01
CA ALA A 680 17.92 8.70 -13.26
C ALA A 680 17.93 9.58 -11.99
N PRO A 681 18.92 10.46 -11.81
CA PRO A 681 20.08 10.66 -12.67
C PRO A 681 21.22 9.69 -12.31
N VAL A 682 22.02 9.29 -13.31
CA VAL A 682 23.28 8.55 -13.10
C VAL A 682 24.43 9.51 -13.42
N ILE A 683 25.08 10.03 -12.38
CA ILE A 683 26.11 11.07 -12.48
C ILE A 683 27.34 10.64 -11.69
N SER A 684 28.52 10.78 -12.32
CA SER A 684 29.82 10.59 -11.64
C SER A 684 29.99 11.54 -10.46
N ALA A 685 30.63 11.07 -9.39
CA ALA A 685 31.00 11.89 -8.24
C ALA A 685 31.71 13.21 -8.59
N GLU A 686 32.39 13.28 -9.75
CA GLU A 686 33.11 14.46 -10.22
C GLU A 686 32.23 15.55 -10.86
N LYS A 687 31.01 15.21 -11.32
CA LYS A 687 30.14 16.07 -12.15
C LYS A 687 28.94 16.69 -11.42
N ALA A 688 28.91 16.64 -10.08
CA ALA A 688 27.71 16.89 -9.26
C ALA A 688 27.13 18.34 -9.23
N TYR A 689 27.74 19.34 -9.88
CA TYR A 689 27.46 20.77 -9.62
C TYR A 689 26.50 21.48 -10.59
N HIS A 690 25.79 20.76 -11.45
CA HIS A 690 24.89 21.37 -12.45
C HIS A 690 23.53 20.70 -12.47
N GLU A 691 22.50 21.28 -11.84
CA GLU A 691 21.11 21.21 -12.33
C GLU A 691 20.10 22.06 -11.52
N GLN A 692 19.03 22.51 -12.20
CA GLN A 692 17.90 23.26 -11.64
C GLN A 692 16.65 22.37 -11.51
N LEU A 693 15.80 22.69 -10.53
CA LEU A 693 14.68 21.85 -10.08
C LEU A 693 13.37 22.15 -10.84
N THR A 694 12.66 21.12 -11.31
CA THR A 694 11.27 21.20 -11.82
C THR A 694 10.32 20.29 -11.01
N ASP A 695 9.02 20.57 -11.11
CA ASP A 695 7.91 19.90 -10.40
C ASP A 695 7.43 18.63 -11.15
N VAL A 696 7.09 17.56 -10.43
CA VAL A 696 6.76 16.21 -10.95
C VAL A 696 5.49 16.23 -11.81
N ASN A 697 4.43 16.91 -11.37
CA ASN A 697 3.15 16.92 -12.10
C ASN A 697 3.27 17.66 -13.43
N ALA A 698 4.07 18.74 -13.46
CA ALA A 698 4.38 19.47 -14.68
C ALA A 698 5.25 18.63 -15.65
N ALA A 699 6.19 17.84 -15.12
CA ALA A 699 7.00 16.95 -15.91
C ALA A 699 6.17 15.84 -16.57
N ILE A 700 5.27 15.18 -15.81
CA ILE A 700 4.41 14.12 -16.35
C ILE A 700 3.44 14.66 -17.40
N ALA A 701 2.82 15.82 -17.17
CA ALA A 701 1.96 16.45 -18.17
C ALA A 701 2.72 16.74 -19.47
N THR A 702 3.97 17.20 -19.36
CA THR A 702 4.84 17.44 -20.53
C THR A 702 5.17 16.13 -21.25
N ILE A 703 5.49 15.06 -20.50
CA ILE A 703 5.81 13.74 -21.06
C ILE A 703 4.60 13.15 -21.79
N LYS A 704 3.39 13.22 -21.21
CA LYS A 704 2.14 12.73 -21.83
C LYS A 704 1.81 13.43 -23.16
N THR A 705 2.24 14.68 -23.35
CA THR A 705 2.01 15.40 -24.62
C THR A 705 3.03 15.06 -25.72
N LYS A 706 4.09 14.30 -25.42
CA LYS A 706 5.09 13.92 -26.41
C LYS A 706 4.58 12.75 -27.25
N ARG A 707 4.49 12.95 -28.57
CA ARG A 707 4.10 11.92 -29.55
C ARG A 707 5.00 10.68 -29.58
N THR A 708 6.18 10.74 -28.96
CA THR A 708 7.16 9.63 -28.95
C THR A 708 6.87 8.57 -27.91
N ILE A 709 5.93 8.80 -26.99
CA ILE A 709 5.56 7.83 -25.94
C ILE A 709 4.12 7.42 -26.20
N GLN A 710 3.96 6.19 -26.69
CA GLN A 710 2.66 5.60 -27.01
C GLN A 710 2.26 4.63 -25.89
N PHE A 711 0.97 4.61 -25.58
CA PHE A 711 0.35 3.66 -24.67
C PHE A 711 -0.63 2.82 -25.49
N VAL A 712 -0.91 1.60 -25.03
CA VAL A 712 -1.97 0.75 -25.56
C VAL A 712 -3.35 1.37 -25.29
N ASP A 713 -4.27 1.22 -26.24
CA ASP A 713 -5.56 1.93 -26.26
C ASP A 713 -6.46 1.63 -25.06
N TRP A 714 -6.38 0.41 -24.54
CA TRP A 714 -7.15 -0.04 -23.39
C TRP A 714 -6.56 0.42 -22.04
N CYS A 715 -5.40 1.09 -22.01
CA CYS A 715 -4.78 1.64 -20.80
C CYS A 715 -4.72 3.18 -20.81
N PRO A 716 -5.84 3.90 -20.62
CA PRO A 716 -5.94 5.34 -20.88
C PRO A 716 -5.26 6.27 -19.84
N THR A 717 -4.70 5.77 -18.73
CA THR A 717 -4.09 6.61 -17.67
C THR A 717 -2.89 5.96 -16.98
N GLY A 718 -1.79 5.71 -17.70
CA GLY A 718 -0.71 4.81 -17.28
C GLY A 718 0.47 5.38 -16.47
N PHE A 719 0.29 6.37 -15.58
CA PHE A 719 1.38 6.76 -14.66
C PHE A 719 0.93 6.73 -13.20
N LYS A 720 1.51 5.83 -12.42
CA LYS A 720 1.46 5.83 -10.96
C LYS A 720 2.74 6.47 -10.42
N VAL A 721 2.61 7.30 -9.39
CA VAL A 721 3.71 8.11 -8.87
C VAL A 721 3.85 7.85 -7.38
N GLY A 722 4.97 7.23 -7.00
CA GLY A 722 5.43 7.16 -5.61
C GLY A 722 6.46 8.25 -5.34
N ILE A 723 6.35 8.93 -4.20
CA ILE A 723 7.34 9.92 -3.75
C ILE A 723 7.82 9.51 -2.36
N ASN A 724 9.13 9.25 -2.26
CA ASN A 724 9.85 9.15 -1.01
C ASN A 724 10.64 10.44 -0.80
N TYR A 725 10.48 11.06 0.38
CA TYR A 725 11.12 12.33 0.72
C TYR A 725 12.56 12.18 1.23
N GLN A 726 13.02 10.96 1.49
CA GLN A 726 14.41 10.71 1.85
C GLN A 726 15.32 10.88 0.62
N PRO A 727 16.43 11.62 0.73
CA PRO A 727 17.39 11.76 -0.35
C PRO A 727 18.08 10.40 -0.62
N PRO A 728 18.39 10.07 -1.89
CA PRO A 728 19.11 8.83 -2.22
C PRO A 728 20.46 8.75 -1.50
N THR A 729 20.70 7.63 -0.81
CA THR A 729 21.98 7.38 -0.14
C THR A 729 22.96 6.77 -1.12
N VAL A 730 24.22 7.20 -1.07
CA VAL A 730 25.30 6.61 -1.87
C VAL A 730 26.33 5.96 -0.96
N VAL A 731 26.85 4.80 -1.39
CA VAL A 731 27.87 4.05 -0.66
C VAL A 731 29.17 4.87 -0.61
N PRO A 732 29.80 5.05 0.57
CA PRO A 732 31.12 5.67 0.67
C PRO A 732 32.16 4.96 -0.21
N GLY A 733 32.89 5.72 -1.05
CA GLY A 733 33.83 5.13 -2.02
C GLY A 733 33.14 4.48 -3.24
N GLY A 734 31.86 4.77 -3.46
CA GLY A 734 31.13 4.48 -4.69
C GLY A 734 31.36 5.51 -5.79
N ASP A 735 30.93 5.16 -7.01
CA ASP A 735 31.16 5.95 -8.22
C ASP A 735 30.09 7.03 -8.46
N LEU A 736 28.97 6.96 -7.73
CA LEU A 736 27.82 7.86 -7.89
C LEU A 736 27.95 9.12 -7.03
N ALA A 737 27.59 10.27 -7.61
CA ALA A 737 27.47 11.53 -6.90
C ALA A 737 26.31 11.51 -5.89
N LYS A 738 26.46 12.25 -4.79
CA LYS A 738 25.34 12.58 -3.91
C LYS A 738 24.39 13.52 -4.64
N VAL A 739 23.16 13.06 -4.85
CA VAL A 739 22.09 13.83 -5.51
C VAL A 739 20.97 14.14 -4.51
N GLN A 740 20.25 15.24 -4.74
CA GLN A 740 19.12 15.63 -3.89
C GLN A 740 17.81 14.88 -4.23
N ARG A 741 17.73 14.33 -5.44
CA ARG A 741 16.56 13.61 -5.96
C ARG A 741 17.01 12.56 -6.97
N ALA A 742 16.28 11.46 -7.02
CA ALA A 742 16.37 10.46 -8.08
C ALA A 742 14.96 9.97 -8.41
N VAL A 743 14.83 9.31 -9.55
CA VAL A 743 13.61 8.67 -10.02
C VAL A 743 13.98 7.28 -10.54
N CYS A 744 13.20 6.29 -10.12
CA CYS A 744 13.20 4.96 -10.69
C CYS A 744 11.85 4.77 -11.38
N MET A 745 11.87 4.64 -12.71
CA MET A 745 10.69 4.35 -13.50
C MET A 745 10.62 2.84 -13.73
N LEU A 746 9.49 2.24 -13.36
CA LEU A 746 9.14 0.87 -13.69
C LEU A 746 8.10 0.90 -14.78
N SER A 747 8.43 0.35 -15.94
CA SER A 747 7.56 0.37 -17.12
C SER A 747 7.48 -1.02 -17.73
N ASN A 748 6.26 -1.54 -17.88
CA ASN A 748 6.03 -2.74 -18.67
C ASN A 748 5.78 -2.33 -20.12
N THR A 749 6.63 -2.78 -21.04
CA THR A 749 6.57 -2.40 -22.45
C THR A 749 6.86 -3.61 -23.32
N THR A 750 6.15 -3.71 -24.44
CA THR A 750 6.31 -4.78 -25.43
C THR A 750 7.70 -4.78 -26.08
N ALA A 751 8.44 -3.66 -26.01
CA ALA A 751 9.82 -3.59 -26.50
C ALA A 751 10.77 -4.59 -25.82
N ILE A 752 10.42 -5.10 -24.63
CA ILE A 752 11.20 -6.12 -23.95
C ILE A 752 11.27 -7.45 -24.73
N ALA A 753 10.32 -7.70 -25.64
CA ALA A 753 10.32 -8.85 -26.53
C ALA A 753 11.58 -8.93 -27.40
N GLU A 754 12.23 -7.80 -27.71
CA GLU A 754 13.50 -7.80 -28.44
C GLU A 754 14.62 -8.50 -27.65
N ALA A 755 14.59 -8.45 -26.32
CA ALA A 755 15.55 -9.17 -25.49
C ALA A 755 15.34 -10.69 -25.59
N TRP A 756 14.08 -11.13 -25.55
CA TRP A 756 13.72 -12.54 -25.73
C TRP A 756 14.13 -13.06 -27.12
N ALA A 757 13.83 -12.32 -28.18
CA ALA A 757 14.22 -12.68 -29.55
C ALA A 757 15.74 -12.84 -29.71
N ARG A 758 16.55 -12.03 -29.00
CA ARG A 758 18.02 -12.17 -29.00
C ARG A 758 18.48 -13.45 -28.30
N LEU A 759 17.82 -13.86 -27.21
CA LEU A 759 18.11 -15.13 -26.54
C LEU A 759 17.70 -16.31 -27.40
N ASP A 760 16.47 -16.29 -27.93
CA ASP A 760 15.89 -17.33 -28.79
C ASP A 760 16.77 -17.57 -30.02
N HIS A 761 17.23 -16.50 -30.67
CA HIS A 761 18.14 -16.63 -31.81
C HIS A 761 19.44 -17.36 -31.45
N LYS A 762 20.05 -17.03 -30.29
CA LYS A 762 21.28 -17.70 -29.83
C LYS A 762 21.01 -19.16 -29.46
N PHE A 763 19.88 -19.42 -28.81
CA PHE A 763 19.42 -20.77 -28.47
C PHE A 763 19.30 -21.62 -29.74
N ASP A 764 18.60 -21.13 -30.76
CA ASP A 764 18.34 -21.83 -32.02
C ASP A 764 19.65 -22.16 -32.75
N LEU A 765 20.61 -21.23 -32.80
CA LEU A 765 21.92 -21.45 -33.40
C LEU A 765 22.70 -22.60 -32.74
N MET A 766 22.62 -22.73 -31.41
CA MET A 766 23.29 -23.78 -30.66
C MET A 766 22.53 -25.11 -30.75
N TYR A 767 21.21 -25.07 -30.58
CA TYR A 767 20.35 -26.25 -30.50
C TYR A 767 20.15 -26.94 -31.86
N ALA A 768 20.19 -26.19 -32.97
CA ALA A 768 20.21 -26.75 -34.32
C ALA A 768 21.40 -27.71 -34.55
N LYS A 769 22.50 -27.50 -33.84
CA LYS A 769 23.69 -28.38 -33.89
C LYS A 769 23.77 -29.36 -32.72
N ARG A 770 22.78 -29.35 -31.81
CA ARG A 770 22.82 -30.07 -30.53
C ARG A 770 24.11 -29.83 -29.76
N ALA A 771 24.67 -28.62 -29.88
CA ALA A 771 25.91 -28.26 -29.21
C ALA A 771 25.66 -28.24 -27.70
N PHE A 772 26.54 -28.86 -26.90
CA PHE A 772 26.47 -28.92 -25.44
C PHE A 772 25.25 -29.61 -24.79
N VAL A 773 24.22 -30.02 -25.55
CA VAL A 773 23.01 -30.70 -25.03
C VAL A 773 23.32 -31.93 -24.17
N HIS A 774 24.35 -32.72 -24.55
CA HIS A 774 24.77 -33.91 -23.80
C HIS A 774 25.16 -33.64 -22.34
N TRP A 775 25.60 -32.42 -21.99
CA TRP A 775 25.89 -32.05 -20.60
C TRP A 775 24.62 -31.97 -19.75
N TYR A 776 23.50 -31.55 -20.34
CA TYR A 776 22.23 -31.42 -19.64
C TYR A 776 21.54 -32.78 -19.51
N VAL A 777 21.50 -33.54 -20.62
CA VAL A 777 20.92 -34.89 -20.63
C VAL A 777 21.69 -35.85 -19.71
N GLY A 778 23.02 -35.69 -19.61
CA GLY A 778 23.85 -36.46 -18.69
C GLY A 778 23.56 -36.20 -17.21
N GLU A 779 22.86 -35.12 -16.88
CA GLU A 779 22.53 -34.68 -15.53
C GLU A 779 21.03 -34.86 -15.22
N GLY A 780 20.37 -35.79 -15.92
CA GLY A 780 19.01 -36.24 -15.60
C GLY A 780 17.87 -35.39 -16.17
N MET A 781 18.17 -34.44 -17.05
CA MET A 781 17.19 -33.66 -17.80
C MET A 781 16.80 -34.37 -19.10
N GLU A 782 15.52 -34.35 -19.49
CA GLU A 782 15.12 -34.92 -20.77
C GLU A 782 15.45 -33.97 -21.94
N GLU A 783 15.88 -34.51 -23.09
CA GLU A 783 16.15 -33.65 -24.27
C GLU A 783 14.88 -32.94 -24.77
N GLY A 784 13.70 -33.51 -24.51
CA GLY A 784 12.40 -32.93 -24.88
C GLY A 784 12.16 -31.56 -24.24
N GLU A 785 12.63 -31.34 -23.01
CA GLU A 785 12.44 -30.09 -22.25
C GLU A 785 13.05 -28.87 -22.96
N PHE A 786 14.12 -29.06 -23.75
CA PHE A 786 14.67 -27.97 -24.56
C PHE A 786 13.68 -27.47 -25.62
N SER A 787 12.92 -28.39 -26.21
CA SER A 787 11.97 -28.05 -27.27
C SER A 787 10.70 -27.44 -26.68
N GLU A 788 10.22 -27.98 -25.55
CA GLU A 788 9.09 -27.44 -24.79
C GLU A 788 9.36 -26.02 -24.32
N ALA A 789 10.51 -25.79 -23.67
CA ALA A 789 10.89 -24.45 -23.21
C ALA A 789 11.00 -23.45 -24.37
N ARG A 790 11.50 -23.91 -25.53
CA ARG A 790 11.61 -23.07 -26.74
C ARG A 790 10.24 -22.73 -27.34
N GLU A 791 9.30 -23.67 -27.31
CA GLU A 791 7.92 -23.46 -27.77
C GLU A 791 7.16 -22.49 -26.86
N ASP A 792 7.35 -22.59 -25.55
CA ASP A 792 6.74 -21.67 -24.59
C ASP A 792 7.29 -20.24 -24.71
N MET A 793 8.60 -20.09 -24.95
CA MET A 793 9.21 -18.78 -25.25
C MET A 793 8.70 -18.20 -26.58
N ALA A 794 8.49 -19.03 -27.61
CA ALA A 794 7.86 -18.57 -28.84
C ALA A 794 6.41 -18.09 -28.62
N ALA A 795 5.67 -18.77 -27.75
CA ALA A 795 4.32 -18.36 -27.36
C ALA A 795 4.36 -17.02 -26.59
N LEU A 796 5.32 -16.84 -25.69
CA LEU A 796 5.52 -15.57 -24.99
C LEU A 796 5.86 -14.41 -25.95
N GLU A 797 6.71 -14.63 -26.94
CA GLU A 797 6.98 -13.62 -27.99
C GLU A 797 5.70 -13.23 -28.73
N LYS A 798 4.87 -14.22 -29.09
CA LYS A 798 3.56 -14.01 -29.73
C LYS A 798 2.60 -13.23 -28.84
N ASP A 799 2.57 -13.50 -27.53
CA ASP A 799 1.77 -12.74 -26.56
C ASP A 799 2.14 -11.24 -26.59
N TYR A 800 3.44 -10.92 -26.69
CA TYR A 800 3.91 -9.54 -26.83
C TYR A 800 3.55 -8.90 -28.18
N GLU A 801 3.61 -9.66 -29.27
CA GLU A 801 3.21 -9.19 -30.60
C GLU A 801 1.70 -8.86 -30.65
N GLU A 802 0.86 -9.71 -30.07
CA GLU A 802 -0.60 -9.49 -30.02
C GLU A 802 -0.95 -8.23 -29.24
N VAL A 803 -0.36 -8.03 -28.05
CA VAL A 803 -0.58 -6.82 -27.25
C VAL A 803 -0.06 -5.56 -27.96
N GLY A 804 0.99 -5.68 -28.77
CA GLY A 804 1.49 -4.59 -29.60
C GLY A 804 0.57 -4.27 -30.79
N ALA A 805 -0.02 -5.29 -31.42
CA ALA A 805 -0.86 -5.13 -32.61
C ALA A 805 -2.20 -4.44 -32.31
N ASP A 806 -2.81 -4.73 -31.15
CA ASP A 806 -4.07 -4.11 -30.70
C ASP A 806 -4.00 -2.57 -30.59
N SER A 807 -2.79 -1.99 -30.62
CA SER A 807 -2.57 -0.53 -30.58
C SER A 807 -2.38 0.13 -31.95
N MET A 808 -2.27 -0.64 -33.05
CA MET A 808 -2.14 -0.09 -34.41
C MET A 808 -3.46 -0.03 -35.18
N GLU A 809 -4.44 -0.87 -34.86
CA GLU A 809 -5.75 -0.87 -35.54
C GLU A 809 -6.61 0.37 -35.19
N GLY A 810 -6.35 1.05 -34.07
CA GLY A 810 -7.06 2.26 -33.66
C GLY A 810 -6.72 3.54 -34.44
N ASP A 811 -5.58 3.57 -35.15
CA ASP A 811 -5.12 4.76 -35.89
C ASP A 811 -5.55 4.76 -37.38
N GLU A 812 -5.99 3.63 -37.95
CA GLU A 812 -6.41 3.55 -39.36
C GLU A 812 -7.89 3.94 -39.61
N GLU A 813 -8.77 3.88 -38.61
CA GLU A 813 -10.20 4.27 -38.78
C GLU A 813 -10.45 5.80 -38.73
N GLY A 814 -9.40 6.62 -38.54
CA GLY A 814 -9.50 8.08 -38.48
C GLY A 814 -9.34 8.83 -39.81
N GLU A 815 -8.97 8.16 -40.89
CA GLU A 815 -8.73 8.76 -42.21
C GLU A 815 -9.71 8.28 -43.30
N GLU A 816 -10.97 7.98 -42.97
CA GLU A 816 -12.05 7.99 -43.95
C GLU A 816 -13.38 8.24 -43.23
N TYR A 817 -13.84 9.50 -43.18
CA TYR A 817 -15.21 10.00 -43.42
C TYR A 817 -15.45 11.41 -42.86
#